data_AF-A0A3B0JQU6-F1
#
_entry.id   AF-A0A3B0JQU6-F1
#
_cell.length_a   1.000
_cell.length_b   1.000
_cell.length_c   1.000
_cell.angle_alpha   90.00
_cell.angle_beta   90.00
_cell.angle_gamma   90.00
#
_symmetry.space_group_name_H-M   'P 1'
#
loop_
_entity.id
_entity.type
_entity.pdbx_description
1 polymer ?
#
loop_
_entity_poly.entity_id
_entity_poly.type
_entity_poly.pdbx_seq_one_letter_code
_entity_poly.pdbx_strand_id
1 'polypeptide(L)'
;MEIIIRFLRSIAPFFAAHAIVGIIAVCVRLYMQGGKFKKNTDETGRVVIVTGGNTGLGRETVSELARRGATVYMACRNKEKGEQACKEIVKETKNSNVFSRECDLSSLDSVRKFVDGFKKEQDKLHILINNAGVFWEPRRLTKEGFEMHLGVNHIGHFLLTHLLLDLLKHSEPSRIVVVSSKAHERGRIIVEDINSKLSFDEGTAYCQSKLANILFTRELAKRLAGTGVTVNAVNPGIADTQIARNMIFFKTKLAQTVLRPLLWSLMKSPRNGAQTTLYAALDSELDTVSGQYFSDCSAKVVAPAATDDKMAKWLWLESEKWTGSVNLLQSRNYFRAYMQGGQFTKRTDETGKVVIVTGCNTGIGRETVLDMQKCEQKTKNANIFSRELDLSSLDSVGFLVHGFGSINVVDLNSQNSYGRSRAYCQSKLANILFPRELAKRLNGSGVTVNALHPRIINTELFRNWRLFQTELGKYLTKPLIWPFIKSPKSGAQTSLHRYANGHNFTCRHIVPAPRSKPPPARYVHANSKQRSNVKPSGGEPVPESTTVPTNNLIKAVAFTGAFTVGCFAGATILEYENTRSLIITKAKQAQFGWWQSRSVVDRSDWAQLKQDILQHWDNLSTGEKVFAPICFVNLLVFGLWRVPRLRTTMISYFTSNPAARIVCWPMFLSTFSHYSAMHLFANMYVLHSFANAAATSLGKEQFLALYLSAGVFSSLMSILYKAGTRQVGMSLGASGAIMTVLAYVCAQYPDTQLSILFLPALTFSASAGIKVIMGIDFAGCVMGWKFFDHAAHLGGAAFGIFWAHYGAQLWAKRLTLLNYYHQLRESKPK
;
A
#
# COMPACT_ATOMS: atom_id res chain seq x y z
N MET A 1 -0.41 54.88 27.23
CA MET A 1 -1.53 53.91 27.32
C MET A 1 -2.17 53.65 25.94
N GLU A 2 -2.54 54.68 25.18
CA GLU A 2 -3.12 54.53 23.82
C GLU A 2 -2.27 53.73 22.82
N ILE A 3 -0.94 53.91 22.81
CA ILE A 3 -0.03 53.19 21.91
C ILE A 3 -0.10 51.67 22.14
N ILE A 4 -0.21 51.25 23.40
CA ILE A 4 -0.32 49.84 23.78
C ILE A 4 -1.69 49.29 23.34
N ILE A 5 -2.77 50.06 23.52
CA ILE A 5 -4.12 49.66 23.08
C ILE A 5 -4.18 49.53 21.55
N ARG A 6 -3.56 50.45 20.79
CA ARG A 6 -3.47 50.35 19.32
C ARG A 6 -2.64 49.14 18.87
N PHE A 7 -1.53 48.87 19.53
CA PHE A 7 -0.71 47.69 19.27
C PHE A 7 -1.47 46.38 19.56
N LEU A 8 -2.13 46.28 20.71
CA LEU A 8 -2.97 45.13 21.07
C LEU A 8 -4.13 44.92 20.08
N ARG A 9 -4.79 46.00 19.63
CA ARG A 9 -5.81 45.94 18.57
C ARG A 9 -5.25 45.49 17.23
N SER A 10 -4.00 45.85 16.88
CA SER A 10 -3.38 45.41 15.62
C SER A 10 -2.98 43.92 15.62
N ILE A 11 -2.68 43.34 16.78
CA ILE A 11 -2.32 41.90 16.89
C ILE A 11 -3.51 41.01 17.28
N ALA A 12 -4.61 41.59 17.80
CA ALA A 12 -5.83 40.84 18.14
C ALA A 12 -6.40 39.99 16.99
N PRO A 13 -6.46 40.45 15.72
CA PRO A 13 -6.91 39.63 14.60
C PRO A 13 -6.02 38.40 14.35
N PHE A 14 -4.71 38.52 14.63
CA PHE A 14 -3.77 37.41 14.52
C PHE A 14 -4.06 36.33 15.58
N PHE A 15 -4.27 36.73 16.84
CA PHE A 15 -4.66 35.78 17.90
C PHE A 15 -6.05 35.19 17.66
N ALA A 16 -7.00 35.98 17.17
CA ALA A 16 -8.33 35.51 16.81
C ALA A 16 -8.28 34.47 15.68
N ALA A 17 -7.49 34.70 14.62
CA ALA A 17 -7.32 33.74 13.54
C ALA A 17 -6.69 32.41 14.01
N HIS A 18 -5.67 32.48 14.89
CA HIS A 18 -5.06 31.27 15.47
C HIS A 18 -6.01 30.53 16.41
N ALA A 19 -6.81 31.27 17.20
CA ALA A 19 -7.86 30.69 18.02
C ALA A 19 -8.91 30.00 17.15
N ILE A 20 -9.33 30.60 16.04
CA ILE A 20 -10.28 30.00 15.09
C ILE A 20 -9.71 28.71 14.49
N VAL A 21 -8.47 28.72 14.01
CA VAL A 21 -7.82 27.50 13.47
C VAL A 21 -7.70 26.42 14.55
N GLY A 22 -7.35 26.80 15.78
CA GLY A 22 -7.31 25.91 16.93
C GLY A 22 -8.68 25.31 17.26
N ILE A 23 -9.74 26.12 17.27
CA ILE A 23 -11.12 25.70 17.49
C ILE A 23 -11.56 24.75 16.37
N ILE A 24 -11.31 25.08 15.11
CA ILE A 24 -11.62 24.20 13.97
C ILE A 24 -10.89 22.86 14.13
N ALA A 25 -9.59 22.87 14.46
CA ALA A 25 -8.83 21.65 14.66
C ALA A 25 -9.38 20.79 15.82
N VAL A 26 -9.84 21.42 16.91
CA VAL A 26 -10.50 20.73 18.03
C VAL A 26 -11.87 20.20 17.61
N CYS A 27 -12.69 20.97 16.91
CA CYS A 27 -14.00 20.55 16.39
C CYS A 27 -13.86 19.36 15.44
N VAL A 28 -12.92 19.42 14.49
CA VAL A 28 -12.58 18.30 13.61
C VAL A 28 -12.15 17.09 14.43
N ARG A 29 -11.29 17.28 15.43
CA ARG A 29 -10.89 16.16 16.31
C ARG A 29 -12.07 15.54 17.04
N LEU A 30 -12.97 16.35 17.60
CA LEU A 30 -14.15 15.88 18.31
C LEU A 30 -15.07 15.09 17.38
N TYR A 31 -15.30 15.60 16.16
CA TYR A 31 -16.04 14.90 15.12
C TYR A 31 -15.38 13.56 14.76
N MET A 32 -14.06 13.56 14.56
CA MET A 32 -13.30 12.36 14.21
C MET A 32 -13.30 11.29 15.31
N GLN A 33 -13.64 11.61 16.57
CA GLN A 33 -13.72 10.59 17.63
C GLN A 33 -14.82 9.55 17.38
N GLY A 34 -15.86 9.90 16.63
CA GLY A 34 -16.92 8.98 16.22
C GLY A 34 -17.80 8.46 17.36
N GLY A 35 -18.52 7.37 17.09
CA GLY A 35 -19.45 6.75 18.04
C GLY A 35 -18.76 6.17 19.27
N LYS A 36 -19.42 6.27 20.43
CA LYS A 36 -18.92 5.77 21.72
C LYS A 36 -19.88 4.75 22.30
N PHE A 37 -19.34 3.68 22.86
CA PHE A 37 -20.11 2.71 23.63
C PHE A 37 -20.30 3.25 25.05
N LYS A 38 -21.55 3.55 25.42
CA LYS A 38 -21.88 4.23 26.68
C LYS A 38 -22.51 3.33 27.74
N LYS A 39 -22.92 2.11 27.38
CA LYS A 39 -23.55 1.18 28.32
C LYS A 39 -22.53 0.75 29.38
N ASN A 40 -22.94 0.79 30.64
CA ASN A 40 -22.17 0.21 31.73
C ASN A 40 -22.54 -1.27 31.83
N THR A 41 -21.53 -2.15 31.81
CA THR A 41 -21.73 -3.60 31.88
C THR A 41 -20.82 -4.17 32.96
N ASP A 42 -21.29 -5.22 33.63
CA ASP A 42 -20.50 -6.00 34.58
C ASP A 42 -20.07 -7.29 33.89
N GLU A 43 -18.76 -7.44 33.72
CA GLU A 43 -18.12 -8.59 33.08
C GLU A 43 -17.43 -9.50 34.09
N THR A 44 -17.75 -9.36 35.38
CA THR A 44 -17.24 -10.26 36.43
C THR A 44 -17.56 -11.72 36.10
N GLY A 45 -16.55 -12.58 36.16
CA GLY A 45 -16.67 -14.00 35.81
C GLY A 45 -16.56 -14.29 34.30
N ARG A 46 -16.53 -13.27 33.43
CA ARG A 46 -16.26 -13.45 32.00
C ARG A 46 -14.76 -13.57 31.76
N VAL A 47 -14.40 -14.56 30.95
CA VAL A 47 -13.02 -14.83 30.52
C VAL A 47 -12.84 -14.35 29.08
N VAL A 48 -11.84 -13.49 28.86
CA VAL A 48 -11.64 -12.78 27.59
C VAL A 48 -10.20 -12.93 27.11
N ILE A 49 -9.99 -13.22 25.82
CA ILE A 49 -8.68 -13.15 25.17
C ILE A 49 -8.64 -11.92 24.27
N VAL A 50 -7.57 -11.12 24.37
CA VAL A 50 -7.29 -10.00 23.46
C VAL A 50 -5.91 -10.15 22.83
N THR A 51 -5.84 -10.32 21.51
CA THR A 51 -4.55 -10.33 20.81
C THR A 51 -3.97 -8.92 20.68
N GLY A 52 -2.67 -8.77 20.93
CA GLY A 52 -2.01 -7.46 20.87
C GLY A 52 -2.44 -6.48 21.96
N GLY A 53 -2.76 -6.98 23.15
CA GLY A 53 -3.29 -6.20 24.28
C GLY A 53 -2.29 -5.24 24.96
N ASN A 54 -1.02 -5.21 24.56
CA ASN A 54 0.02 -4.46 25.27
C ASN A 54 0.17 -3.00 24.83
N THR A 55 -0.38 -2.59 23.69
CA THR A 55 -0.27 -1.21 23.18
C THR A 55 -1.53 -0.78 22.43
N GLY A 56 -1.70 0.55 22.24
CA GLY A 56 -2.72 1.10 21.35
C GLY A 56 -4.15 0.66 21.69
N LEU A 57 -4.92 0.28 20.66
CA LEU A 57 -6.32 -0.14 20.80
C LEU A 57 -6.49 -1.38 21.69
N GLY A 58 -5.59 -2.35 21.57
CA GLY A 58 -5.64 -3.57 22.38
C GLY A 58 -5.50 -3.27 23.87
N ARG A 59 -4.55 -2.40 24.24
CA ARG A 59 -4.37 -1.97 25.64
C ARG A 59 -5.61 -1.30 26.19
N GLU A 60 -6.18 -0.33 25.47
CA GLU A 60 -7.40 0.35 25.91
C GLU A 60 -8.60 -0.59 26.01
N THR A 61 -8.71 -1.57 25.11
CA THR A 61 -9.75 -2.60 25.15
C THR A 61 -9.59 -3.47 26.41
N VAL A 62 -8.37 -3.93 26.71
CA VAL A 62 -8.06 -4.71 27.93
C VAL A 62 -8.33 -3.87 29.18
N SER A 63 -7.89 -2.62 29.22
CA SER A 63 -8.12 -1.73 30.36
C SER A 63 -9.62 -1.55 30.63
N GLU A 64 -10.44 -1.36 29.61
CA GLU A 64 -11.89 -1.17 29.80
C GLU A 64 -12.59 -2.47 30.23
N LEU A 65 -12.22 -3.61 29.65
CA LEU A 65 -12.72 -4.93 30.08
C LEU A 65 -12.35 -5.22 31.54
N ALA A 66 -11.10 -4.92 31.92
CA ALA A 66 -10.62 -5.12 33.29
C ALA A 66 -11.33 -4.20 34.28
N ARG A 67 -11.62 -2.93 33.93
CA ARG A 67 -12.44 -2.03 34.77
C ARG A 67 -13.85 -2.56 35.02
N ARG A 68 -14.37 -3.35 34.09
CA ARG A 68 -15.69 -3.99 34.19
C ARG A 68 -15.65 -5.35 34.88
N GLY A 69 -14.51 -5.76 35.44
CA GLY A 69 -14.40 -6.99 36.23
C GLY A 69 -14.00 -8.25 35.46
N ALA A 70 -13.81 -8.17 34.13
CA ALA A 70 -13.45 -9.33 33.33
C ALA A 70 -12.08 -9.93 33.71
N THR A 71 -11.94 -11.24 33.53
CA THR A 71 -10.65 -11.94 33.53
C THR A 71 -10.06 -11.86 32.12
N VAL A 72 -8.96 -11.11 31.95
CA VAL A 72 -8.44 -10.78 30.62
C VAL A 72 -7.05 -11.38 30.37
N TYR A 73 -6.95 -12.17 29.30
CA TYR A 73 -5.71 -12.76 28.80
C TYR A 73 -5.20 -11.97 27.59
N MET A 74 -4.10 -11.25 27.79
CA MET A 74 -3.38 -10.50 26.76
C MET A 74 -2.44 -11.43 26.00
N ALA A 75 -2.80 -11.79 24.77
CA ALA A 75 -1.94 -12.58 23.88
C ALA A 75 -0.96 -11.66 23.15
N CYS A 76 0.30 -11.60 23.61
CA CYS A 76 1.28 -10.61 23.15
C CYS A 76 2.55 -11.28 22.61
N ARG A 77 3.10 -10.79 21.50
CA ARG A 77 4.34 -11.33 20.92
C ARG A 77 5.56 -11.13 21.81
N ASN A 78 5.70 -9.96 22.43
CA ASN A 78 6.84 -9.66 23.30
C ASN A 78 6.40 -9.78 24.75
N LYS A 79 6.96 -10.78 25.44
CA LYS A 79 6.60 -11.14 26.80
C LYS A 79 6.83 -9.98 27.77
N GLU A 80 8.01 -9.34 27.72
CA GLU A 80 8.40 -8.30 28.67
C GLU A 80 7.48 -7.07 28.59
N LYS A 81 7.19 -6.60 27.37
CA LYS A 81 6.25 -5.49 27.15
C LYS A 81 4.82 -5.86 27.52
N GLY A 82 4.43 -7.11 27.31
CA GLY A 82 3.13 -7.62 27.72
C GLY A 82 2.97 -7.61 29.23
N GLU A 83 3.95 -8.13 29.97
CA GLU A 83 3.98 -8.13 31.44
C GLU A 83 4.03 -6.73 32.03
N GLN A 84 4.79 -5.81 31.42
CA GLN A 84 4.82 -4.42 31.85
C GLN A 84 3.46 -3.75 31.68
N ALA A 85 2.82 -3.89 30.50
CA ALA A 85 1.48 -3.35 30.27
C ALA A 85 0.44 -3.98 31.21
N CYS A 86 0.54 -5.28 31.46
CA CYS A 86 -0.30 -5.99 32.42
C CYS A 86 -0.22 -5.37 33.83
N LYS A 87 0.98 -5.14 34.35
CA LYS A 87 1.19 -4.49 35.67
C LYS A 87 0.58 -3.10 35.73
N GLU A 88 0.74 -2.30 34.68
CA GLU A 88 0.14 -0.96 34.59
C GLU A 88 -1.38 -1.03 34.60
N ILE A 89 -1.99 -1.93 33.81
CA ILE A 89 -3.43 -2.09 33.73
C ILE A 89 -4.00 -2.55 35.08
N VAL A 90 -3.38 -3.54 35.74
CA VAL A 90 -3.79 -3.99 37.09
C VAL A 90 -3.76 -2.81 38.07
N LYS A 91 -2.70 -1.99 38.03
CA LYS A 91 -2.58 -0.81 38.90
C LYS A 91 -3.66 0.24 38.61
N GLU A 92 -3.96 0.50 37.34
CA GLU A 92 -4.95 1.47 36.85
C GLU A 92 -6.39 1.04 37.14
N THR A 93 -6.69 -0.25 36.99
CA THR A 93 -8.06 -0.79 37.05
C THR A 93 -8.41 -1.41 38.39
N LYS A 94 -7.40 -1.70 39.22
CA LYS A 94 -7.53 -2.45 40.49
C LYS A 94 -8.05 -3.88 40.33
N ASN A 95 -8.10 -4.39 39.11
CA ASN A 95 -8.45 -5.77 38.81
C ASN A 95 -7.16 -6.60 38.66
N SER A 96 -6.96 -7.59 39.52
CA SER A 96 -5.80 -8.51 39.48
C SER A 96 -5.93 -9.60 38.43
N ASN A 97 -7.10 -9.78 37.82
CA ASN A 97 -7.39 -10.85 36.86
C ASN A 97 -6.99 -10.46 35.42
N VAL A 98 -5.84 -9.83 35.26
CA VAL A 98 -5.25 -9.51 33.95
C VAL A 98 -3.94 -10.27 33.83
N PHE A 99 -3.79 -11.01 32.75
CA PHE A 99 -2.66 -11.91 32.52
C PHE A 99 -2.04 -11.66 31.14
N SER A 100 -0.70 -11.62 31.07
CA SER A 100 0.02 -11.61 29.79
C SER A 100 0.57 -13.00 29.48
N ARG A 101 0.37 -13.46 28.24
CA ARG A 101 0.91 -14.72 27.73
C ARG A 101 1.52 -14.49 26.35
N GLU A 102 2.62 -15.19 26.08
CA GLU A 102 3.31 -15.07 24.80
C GLU A 102 2.49 -15.67 23.66
N CYS A 103 2.30 -14.92 22.59
CA CYS A 103 1.66 -15.39 21.37
C CYS A 103 2.15 -14.56 20.18
N ASP A 104 2.97 -15.18 19.32
CA ASP A 104 3.40 -14.61 18.05
C ASP A 104 2.53 -15.16 16.91
N LEU A 105 1.62 -14.33 16.42
CA LEU A 105 0.73 -14.67 15.29
C LEU A 105 1.48 -14.88 13.97
N SER A 106 2.77 -14.52 13.88
CA SER A 106 3.63 -14.84 12.73
C SER A 106 4.25 -16.24 12.81
N SER A 107 3.91 -17.04 13.83
CA SER A 107 4.30 -18.46 13.92
C SER A 107 3.14 -19.33 14.40
N LEU A 108 2.76 -20.31 13.58
CA LEU A 108 1.64 -21.21 13.91
C LEU A 108 1.91 -22.09 15.13
N ASP A 109 3.19 -22.46 15.35
CA ASP A 109 3.63 -23.17 16.56
C ASP A 109 3.45 -22.34 17.83
N SER A 110 3.75 -21.03 17.77
CA SER A 110 3.51 -20.12 18.89
C SER A 110 2.03 -20.01 19.23
N VAL A 111 1.16 -19.92 18.21
CA VAL A 111 -0.30 -19.91 18.39
C VAL A 111 -0.79 -21.18 19.07
N ARG A 112 -0.31 -22.36 18.65
CA ARG A 112 -0.67 -23.65 19.27
C ARG A 112 -0.25 -23.71 20.74
N LYS A 113 1.00 -23.35 21.04
CA LYS A 113 1.52 -23.30 22.41
C LYS A 113 0.73 -22.35 23.32
N PHE A 114 0.34 -21.18 22.80
CA PHE A 114 -0.50 -20.25 23.53
C PHE A 114 -1.87 -20.88 23.87
N VAL A 115 -2.53 -21.52 22.90
CA VAL A 115 -3.83 -22.15 23.12
C VAL A 115 -3.73 -23.32 24.10
N ASP A 116 -2.71 -24.17 23.95
CA ASP A 116 -2.48 -25.31 24.87
C ASP A 116 -2.20 -24.83 26.29
N GLY A 117 -1.45 -23.74 26.46
CA GLY A 117 -1.24 -23.10 27.75
C GLY A 117 -2.54 -22.52 28.33
N PHE A 118 -3.30 -21.78 27.53
CA PHE A 118 -4.56 -21.19 27.96
C PHE A 118 -5.59 -22.24 28.41
N LYS A 119 -5.75 -23.33 27.66
CA LYS A 119 -6.67 -24.43 27.99
C LYS A 119 -6.29 -25.21 29.26
N LYS A 120 -5.05 -25.09 29.73
CA LYS A 120 -4.62 -25.64 31.04
C LYS A 120 -5.01 -24.74 32.21
N GLU A 121 -5.19 -23.44 31.94
CA GLU A 121 -5.51 -22.44 32.96
C GLU A 121 -7.01 -22.12 33.03
N GLN A 122 -7.73 -22.26 31.92
CA GLN A 122 -9.13 -21.88 31.78
C GLN A 122 -9.92 -22.93 31.01
N ASP A 123 -11.08 -23.30 31.56
CA ASP A 123 -12.08 -24.19 30.96
C ASP A 123 -13.19 -23.43 30.22
N LYS A 124 -13.17 -22.09 30.28
CA LYS A 124 -14.14 -21.21 29.62
C LYS A 124 -13.48 -20.07 28.86
N LEU A 125 -14.13 -19.65 27.78
CA LEU A 125 -13.77 -18.48 27.00
C LEU A 125 -15.05 -17.82 26.47
N HIS A 126 -15.36 -16.64 26.98
CA HIS A 126 -16.61 -15.96 26.65
C HIS A 126 -16.43 -14.94 25.52
N ILE A 127 -15.25 -14.30 25.43
CA ILE A 127 -14.97 -13.30 24.39
C ILE A 127 -13.58 -13.52 23.81
N LEU A 128 -13.49 -13.64 22.49
CA LEU A 128 -12.23 -13.64 21.73
C LEU A 128 -12.14 -12.39 20.87
N ILE A 129 -11.16 -11.53 21.14
CA ILE A 129 -10.91 -10.30 20.36
C ILE A 129 -9.63 -10.46 19.54
N ASN A 130 -9.81 -10.71 18.25
CA ASN A 130 -8.77 -10.76 17.23
C ASN A 130 -8.39 -9.32 16.83
N ASN A 131 -7.62 -8.65 17.70
CA ASN A 131 -7.26 -7.23 17.57
C ASN A 131 -5.87 -6.98 16.96
N ALA A 132 -4.90 -7.87 17.20
CA ALA A 132 -3.53 -7.67 16.75
C ALA A 132 -3.45 -7.45 15.23
N GLY A 133 -2.46 -6.67 14.80
CA GLY A 133 -2.19 -6.54 13.38
C GLY A 133 -0.94 -5.73 13.09
N VAL A 134 -0.42 -5.97 11.89
CA VAL A 134 0.69 -5.23 11.30
C VAL A 134 0.19 -4.40 10.12
N PHE A 135 0.85 -3.27 9.90
CA PHE A 135 0.50 -2.30 8.86
C PHE A 135 1.77 -1.70 8.27
N TRP A 136 1.77 -1.53 6.95
CA TRP A 136 2.87 -0.93 6.21
C TRP A 136 4.22 -1.60 6.49
N GLU A 137 4.20 -2.93 6.69
CA GLU A 137 5.43 -3.71 6.82
C GLU A 137 6.06 -3.90 5.44
N PRO A 138 7.38 -3.72 5.28
CA PRO A 138 8.05 -4.10 4.05
C PRO A 138 7.85 -5.61 3.82
N ARG A 139 7.93 -6.05 2.56
CA ARG A 139 7.72 -7.45 2.21
C ARG A 139 8.58 -8.37 3.06
N ARG A 140 7.93 -9.15 3.92
CA ARG A 140 8.53 -10.18 4.78
C ARG A 140 7.60 -11.38 4.78
N LEU A 141 8.17 -12.54 5.13
CA LEU A 141 7.42 -13.78 5.25
C LEU A 141 7.40 -14.24 6.70
N THR A 142 6.31 -14.88 7.10
CA THR A 142 6.23 -15.65 8.35
C THR A 142 7.14 -16.88 8.27
N LYS A 143 7.31 -17.59 9.40
CA LYS A 143 8.10 -18.82 9.45
C LYS A 143 7.59 -19.88 8.46
N GLU A 144 6.28 -19.92 8.25
CA GLU A 144 5.58 -20.84 7.35
C GLU A 144 5.53 -20.34 5.89
N GLY A 145 6.09 -19.16 5.61
CA GLY A 145 6.22 -18.62 4.26
C GLY A 145 5.03 -17.76 3.78
N PHE A 146 4.15 -17.33 4.67
CA PHE A 146 3.05 -16.43 4.33
C PHE A 146 3.51 -14.98 4.29
N GLU A 147 2.93 -14.16 3.41
CA GLU A 147 3.14 -12.71 3.43
C GLU A 147 2.77 -12.14 4.81
N MET A 148 3.58 -11.23 5.35
CA MET A 148 3.50 -10.78 6.74
C MET A 148 2.13 -10.22 7.16
N HIS A 149 1.47 -9.40 6.34
CA HIS A 149 0.13 -8.88 6.67
C HIS A 149 -0.91 -9.98 6.66
N LEU A 150 -0.95 -10.82 5.61
CA LEU A 150 -1.88 -11.95 5.53
C LEU A 150 -1.63 -12.95 6.67
N GLY A 151 -0.37 -13.28 6.92
CA GLY A 151 0.09 -14.21 7.94
C GLY A 151 -0.33 -13.80 9.35
N VAL A 152 -0.05 -12.55 9.73
CA VAL A 152 -0.37 -12.06 11.08
C VAL A 152 -1.83 -11.65 11.23
N ASN A 153 -2.36 -10.85 10.29
CA ASN A 153 -3.69 -10.24 10.47
C ASN A 153 -4.81 -11.25 10.28
N HIS A 154 -4.61 -12.27 9.44
CA HIS A 154 -5.62 -13.27 9.07
C HIS A 154 -5.23 -14.70 9.48
N ILE A 155 -4.15 -15.28 8.94
CA ILE A 155 -3.84 -16.73 9.12
C ILE A 155 -3.56 -17.11 10.57
N GLY A 156 -2.79 -16.30 11.31
CA GLY A 156 -2.54 -16.53 12.74
C GLY A 156 -3.84 -16.47 13.56
N HIS A 157 -4.71 -15.50 13.29
CA HIS A 157 -6.02 -15.40 13.94
C HIS A 157 -6.98 -16.51 13.54
N PHE A 158 -6.93 -16.94 12.28
CA PHE A 158 -7.71 -18.07 11.79
C PHE A 158 -7.39 -19.32 12.60
N LEU A 159 -6.11 -19.66 12.74
CA LEU A 159 -5.69 -20.81 13.55
C LEU A 159 -6.07 -20.63 15.02
N LEU A 160 -5.78 -19.47 15.62
CA LEU A 160 -6.11 -19.17 17.02
C LEU A 160 -7.59 -19.39 17.29
N THR A 161 -8.45 -18.80 16.46
CA THR A 161 -9.90 -18.90 16.59
C THR A 161 -10.34 -20.35 16.44
N HIS A 162 -9.86 -21.05 15.40
CA HIS A 162 -10.22 -22.43 15.13
C HIS A 162 -9.91 -23.37 16.30
N LEU A 163 -8.73 -23.23 16.94
CA LEU A 163 -8.34 -24.06 18.08
C LEU A 163 -9.15 -23.78 19.36
N LEU A 164 -9.77 -22.60 19.45
CA LEU A 164 -10.58 -22.16 20.59
C LEU A 164 -12.09 -22.34 20.37
N LEU A 165 -12.53 -22.77 19.19
CA LEU A 165 -13.96 -22.85 18.85
C LEU A 165 -14.75 -23.75 19.80
N ASP A 166 -14.24 -24.91 20.16
CA ASP A 166 -14.95 -25.83 21.05
C ASP A 166 -15.13 -25.24 22.46
N LEU A 167 -14.13 -24.49 22.93
CA LEU A 167 -14.18 -23.80 24.21
C LEU A 167 -15.18 -22.64 24.20
N LEU A 168 -15.21 -21.87 23.10
CA LEU A 168 -16.18 -20.80 22.88
C LEU A 168 -17.61 -21.34 22.84
N LYS A 169 -17.85 -22.47 22.15
CA LYS A 169 -19.16 -23.14 22.12
C LYS A 169 -19.56 -23.66 23.51
N HIS A 170 -18.62 -24.24 24.24
CA HIS A 170 -18.88 -24.70 25.61
C HIS A 170 -19.20 -23.54 26.58
N SER A 171 -18.77 -22.33 26.25
CA SER A 171 -18.98 -21.12 27.06
C SER A 171 -20.12 -20.25 26.54
N GLU A 172 -21.04 -20.81 25.75
CA GLU A 172 -22.17 -20.04 25.22
C GLU A 172 -23.01 -19.40 26.35
N PRO A 173 -23.53 -18.18 26.16
CA PRO A 173 -23.33 -17.30 25.02
C PRO A 173 -21.92 -16.69 25.00
N SER A 174 -21.25 -16.80 23.85
CA SER A 174 -19.88 -16.29 23.64
C SER A 174 -19.73 -15.53 22.31
N ARG A 175 -18.67 -14.73 22.22
CA ARG A 175 -18.50 -13.72 21.17
C ARG A 175 -17.09 -13.71 20.59
N ILE A 176 -17.01 -13.60 19.28
CA ILE A 176 -15.75 -13.42 18.55
C ILE A 176 -15.80 -12.07 17.84
N VAL A 177 -14.85 -11.19 18.15
CA VAL A 177 -14.74 -9.86 17.53
C VAL A 177 -13.47 -9.81 16.69
N VAL A 178 -13.63 -9.55 15.40
CA VAL A 178 -12.52 -9.51 14.44
C VAL A 178 -12.23 -8.07 14.00
N VAL A 179 -11.04 -7.56 14.31
CA VAL A 179 -10.67 -6.18 13.94
C VAL A 179 -10.24 -6.12 12.48
N SER A 180 -11.10 -5.55 11.65
CA SER A 180 -10.84 -5.19 10.26
C SER A 180 -10.46 -3.70 10.14
N SER A 181 -10.77 -3.06 9.01
CA SER A 181 -10.50 -1.64 8.72
C SER A 181 -11.35 -1.16 7.55
N LYS A 182 -11.56 0.15 7.41
CA LYS A 182 -12.07 0.74 6.16
C LYS A 182 -11.19 0.38 4.93
N ALA A 183 -9.93 0.02 5.15
CA ALA A 183 -9.03 -0.47 4.10
C ALA A 183 -9.57 -1.70 3.34
N HIS A 184 -10.47 -2.50 3.93
CA HIS A 184 -11.08 -3.63 3.23
C HIS A 184 -11.82 -3.23 1.94
N GLU A 185 -12.34 -2.00 1.88
CA GLU A 185 -13.09 -1.48 0.72
C GLU A 185 -12.23 -1.41 -0.54
N ARG A 186 -10.91 -1.30 -0.38
CA ARG A 186 -9.92 -1.30 -1.46
C ARG A 186 -9.21 -2.64 -1.60
N GLY A 187 -9.58 -3.63 -0.78
CA GLY A 187 -8.97 -4.94 -0.78
C GLY A 187 -9.49 -5.80 -1.93
N ARG A 188 -8.64 -6.71 -2.40
CA ARG A 188 -9.02 -7.81 -3.29
C ARG A 188 -8.26 -9.05 -2.87
N ILE A 189 -8.92 -10.21 -2.85
CA ILE A 189 -8.24 -11.50 -2.71
C ILE A 189 -7.67 -11.86 -4.08
N ILE A 190 -6.35 -11.83 -4.22
CA ILE A 190 -5.65 -12.19 -5.46
C ILE A 190 -5.30 -13.68 -5.38
N VAL A 191 -6.18 -14.54 -5.89
CA VAL A 191 -6.06 -16.00 -5.74
C VAL A 191 -4.73 -16.52 -6.29
N GLU A 192 -4.30 -15.99 -7.44
CA GLU A 192 -3.10 -16.44 -8.15
C GLU A 192 -1.80 -16.01 -7.45
N ASP A 193 -1.86 -14.98 -6.61
CA ASP A 193 -0.70 -14.41 -5.91
C ASP A 193 -1.04 -13.91 -4.51
N ILE A 194 -1.77 -14.72 -3.75
CA ILE A 194 -2.30 -14.33 -2.44
C ILE A 194 -1.19 -14.01 -1.42
N ASN A 195 0.00 -14.58 -1.62
CA ASN A 195 1.21 -14.30 -0.82
C ASN A 195 2.12 -13.24 -1.45
N SER A 196 1.63 -12.48 -2.43
CA SER A 196 2.31 -11.34 -3.08
C SER A 196 3.76 -11.66 -3.47
N LYS A 197 3.95 -12.80 -4.16
CA LYS A 197 5.25 -13.27 -4.68
C LYS A 197 5.60 -12.61 -6.01
N LEU A 198 4.61 -12.31 -6.84
CA LEU A 198 4.80 -11.70 -8.17
C LEU A 198 4.84 -10.18 -8.10
N SER A 199 3.94 -9.58 -7.32
CA SER A 199 3.87 -8.13 -7.11
C SER A 199 3.52 -7.83 -5.66
N PHE A 200 4.25 -6.90 -5.05
CA PHE A 200 4.03 -6.49 -3.67
C PHE A 200 3.94 -4.98 -3.56
N ASP A 201 2.85 -4.53 -2.92
CA ASP A 201 2.61 -3.16 -2.48
C ASP A 201 2.08 -3.25 -1.04
N GLU A 202 2.69 -2.50 -0.11
CA GLU A 202 2.38 -2.58 1.33
C GLU A 202 0.91 -2.26 1.62
N GLY A 203 0.37 -1.26 0.92
CA GLY A 203 -1.03 -0.85 1.07
C GLY A 203 -1.99 -1.94 0.59
N THR A 204 -1.73 -2.51 -0.58
CA THR A 204 -2.54 -3.55 -1.21
C THR A 204 -2.54 -4.83 -0.38
N ALA A 205 -1.38 -5.27 0.12
CA ALA A 205 -1.27 -6.45 1.00
C ALA A 205 -2.05 -6.25 2.30
N TYR A 206 -1.96 -5.07 2.91
CA TYR A 206 -2.77 -4.75 4.09
C TYR A 206 -4.27 -4.74 3.79
N CYS A 207 -4.70 -4.10 2.69
CA CYS A 207 -6.11 -4.07 2.28
C CYS A 207 -6.65 -5.49 2.02
N GLN A 208 -5.87 -6.36 1.37
CA GLN A 208 -6.20 -7.78 1.18
C GLN A 208 -6.38 -8.50 2.53
N SER A 209 -5.49 -8.28 3.49
CA SER A 209 -5.59 -8.90 4.83
C SER A 209 -6.84 -8.44 5.60
N LYS A 210 -7.25 -7.17 5.45
CA LYS A 210 -8.44 -6.64 6.13
C LYS A 210 -9.75 -7.05 5.44
N LEU A 211 -9.73 -7.27 4.13
CA LEU A 211 -10.83 -7.94 3.42
C LEU A 211 -10.96 -9.40 3.86
N ALA A 212 -9.85 -10.13 3.96
CA ALA A 212 -9.83 -11.51 4.44
C ALA A 212 -10.50 -11.66 5.81
N ASN A 213 -10.28 -10.73 6.73
CA ASN A 213 -10.93 -10.72 8.04
C ASN A 213 -12.47 -10.62 7.98
N ILE A 214 -13.04 -9.87 7.01
CA ILE A 214 -14.50 -9.75 6.86
C ILE A 214 -15.08 -11.00 6.23
N LEU A 215 -14.42 -11.53 5.19
CA LEU A 215 -14.79 -12.81 4.57
C LEU A 215 -14.76 -13.95 5.59
N PHE A 216 -13.73 -13.99 6.44
CA PHE A 216 -13.60 -14.91 7.55
C PHE A 216 -14.76 -14.79 8.55
N THR A 217 -15.08 -13.56 8.97
CA THR A 217 -16.18 -13.28 9.90
C THR A 217 -17.49 -13.83 9.37
N ARG A 218 -17.80 -13.55 8.10
CA ARG A 218 -19.05 -14.00 7.45
C ARG A 218 -19.13 -15.52 7.32
N GLU A 219 -18.06 -16.17 6.88
CA GLU A 219 -18.04 -17.63 6.75
C GLU A 219 -18.08 -18.32 8.12
N LEU A 220 -17.38 -17.78 9.12
CA LEU A 220 -17.43 -18.33 10.47
C LEU A 220 -18.82 -18.18 11.09
N ALA A 221 -19.48 -17.04 10.91
CA ALA A 221 -20.84 -16.80 11.39
C ALA A 221 -21.83 -17.85 10.85
N LYS A 222 -21.73 -18.21 9.57
CA LYS A 222 -22.55 -19.29 8.97
C LYS A 222 -22.28 -20.65 9.61
N ARG A 223 -21.01 -20.93 9.91
CA ARG A 223 -20.57 -22.20 10.50
C ARG A 223 -20.92 -22.36 11.99
N LEU A 224 -21.11 -21.24 12.69
CA LEU A 224 -21.50 -21.20 14.10
C LEU A 224 -23.00 -20.91 14.29
N ALA A 225 -23.78 -20.90 13.21
CA ALA A 225 -25.22 -20.75 13.31
C ALA A 225 -25.81 -21.84 14.22
N GLY A 226 -26.56 -21.42 15.24
CA GLY A 226 -27.20 -22.32 16.21
C GLY A 226 -26.31 -22.82 17.35
N THR A 227 -25.06 -22.37 17.47
CA THR A 227 -24.16 -22.79 18.56
C THR A 227 -24.04 -21.78 19.71
N GLY A 228 -24.89 -20.74 19.74
CA GLY A 228 -24.82 -19.65 20.73
C GLY A 228 -23.55 -18.77 20.65
N VAL A 229 -22.73 -18.93 19.61
CA VAL A 229 -21.50 -18.15 19.41
C VAL A 229 -21.69 -17.15 18.26
N THR A 230 -21.53 -15.86 18.57
CA THR A 230 -21.60 -14.79 17.56
C THR A 230 -20.23 -14.38 17.07
N VAL A 231 -20.14 -13.93 15.81
CA VAL A 231 -18.88 -13.46 15.22
C VAL A 231 -19.13 -12.20 14.42
N ASN A 232 -18.47 -11.10 14.78
CA ASN A 232 -18.65 -9.83 14.09
C ASN A 232 -17.30 -9.14 13.80
N ALA A 233 -17.27 -8.39 12.70
CA ALA A 233 -16.11 -7.61 12.31
C ALA A 233 -16.29 -6.14 12.73
N VAL A 234 -15.19 -5.48 13.08
CA VAL A 234 -15.22 -4.06 13.47
C VAL A 234 -14.16 -3.25 12.74
N ASN A 235 -14.47 -1.98 12.48
CA ASN A 235 -13.49 -0.98 12.08
C ASN A 235 -13.33 0.07 13.17
N PRO A 236 -12.14 0.16 13.80
CA PRO A 236 -11.87 1.12 14.87
C PRO A 236 -11.66 2.56 14.36
N GLY A 237 -11.59 2.77 13.05
CA GLY A 237 -11.22 4.05 12.44
C GLY A 237 -9.72 4.32 12.48
N ILE A 238 -9.32 5.55 12.14
CA ILE A 238 -7.91 5.97 12.13
C ILE A 238 -7.54 6.42 13.55
N ALA A 239 -6.91 5.56 14.33
CA ALA A 239 -6.50 5.86 15.71
C ALA A 239 -5.00 6.17 15.83
N ASP A 240 -4.66 7.15 16.67
CA ASP A 240 -3.26 7.53 17.00
C ASP A 240 -2.60 6.43 17.83
N THR A 241 -2.10 5.41 17.15
CA THR A 241 -1.47 4.23 17.75
C THR A 241 -0.14 3.96 17.09
N GLN A 242 0.65 3.09 17.72
CA GLN A 242 1.95 2.69 17.18
C GLN A 242 1.86 1.84 15.90
N ILE A 243 0.66 1.55 15.37
CA ILE A 243 0.50 0.71 14.17
C ILE A 243 1.13 1.35 12.92
N ALA A 244 1.16 2.69 12.85
CA ALA A 244 1.75 3.45 11.73
C ALA A 244 3.28 3.66 11.85
N ARG A 245 3.95 3.02 12.81
CA ARG A 245 5.39 3.23 13.13
C ARG A 245 6.34 3.00 11.94
N ASN A 246 5.92 2.20 10.96
CA ASN A 246 6.75 1.86 9.80
C ASN A 246 6.54 2.79 8.60
N MET A 247 5.52 3.64 8.59
CA MET A 247 5.37 4.63 7.53
C MET A 247 6.55 5.61 7.57
N ILE A 248 7.08 5.93 6.38
CA ILE A 248 8.25 6.80 6.20
C ILE A 248 8.05 8.15 6.91
N PHE A 249 6.83 8.68 6.88
CA PHE A 249 6.45 9.95 7.53
C PHE A 249 6.53 9.94 9.06
N PHE A 250 6.48 8.78 9.72
CA PHE A 250 6.59 8.69 11.19
C PHE A 250 7.99 8.28 11.67
N LYS A 251 8.98 8.13 10.78
CA LYS A 251 10.35 7.74 11.15
C LYS A 251 11.28 8.93 11.45
N THR A 252 11.01 10.13 10.95
CA THR A 252 11.90 11.29 11.16
C THR A 252 11.40 12.18 12.28
N LYS A 253 12.31 12.65 13.15
CA LYS A 253 11.96 13.59 14.24
C LYS A 253 11.32 14.88 13.70
N LEU A 254 11.68 15.29 12.48
CA LEU A 254 11.12 16.48 11.83
C LEU A 254 9.65 16.28 11.43
N ALA A 255 9.34 15.18 10.75
CA ALA A 255 7.96 14.86 10.39
C ALA A 255 7.09 14.59 11.63
N GLN A 256 7.64 13.94 12.67
CA GLN A 256 6.95 13.79 13.95
C GLN A 256 6.66 15.13 14.66
N THR A 257 7.50 16.16 14.50
CA THR A 257 7.29 17.46 15.17
C THR A 257 6.31 18.34 14.41
N VAL A 258 6.29 18.25 13.08
CA VAL A 258 5.50 19.14 12.20
C VAL A 258 4.18 18.49 11.76
N LEU A 259 4.23 17.23 11.34
CA LEU A 259 3.07 16.54 10.75
C LEU A 259 2.19 15.89 11.82
N ARG A 260 2.74 15.46 12.96
CA ARG A 260 1.96 14.83 14.02
C ARG A 260 0.91 15.76 14.64
N PRO A 261 1.20 17.04 14.97
CA PRO A 261 0.15 17.96 15.44
C PRO A 261 -0.92 18.23 14.39
N LEU A 262 -0.55 18.25 13.10
CA LEU A 262 -1.51 18.43 12.00
C LEU A 262 -2.40 17.20 11.81
N LEU A 263 -1.83 16.00 11.86
CA LEU A 263 -2.59 14.74 11.76
C LEU A 263 -3.37 14.42 13.03
N TRP A 264 -2.97 14.97 14.18
CA TRP A 264 -3.64 14.74 15.47
C TRP A 264 -5.13 15.10 15.43
N SER A 265 -5.52 16.17 14.72
CA SER A 265 -6.94 16.53 14.57
C SER A 265 -7.73 15.52 13.73
N LEU A 266 -7.06 14.75 12.84
CA LEU A 266 -7.66 13.77 11.94
C LEU A 266 -7.68 12.34 12.53
N MET A 267 -7.22 12.14 13.76
CA MET A 267 -7.09 10.83 14.39
C MET A 267 -7.94 10.68 15.64
N LYS A 268 -8.47 9.47 15.85
CA LYS A 268 -9.09 9.04 17.09
C LYS A 268 -8.04 8.86 18.17
N SER A 269 -8.40 9.17 19.42
CA SER A 269 -7.65 8.65 20.56
C SER A 269 -7.75 7.12 20.60
N PRO A 270 -6.74 6.40 21.14
CA PRO A 270 -6.83 4.96 21.33
C PRO A 270 -8.10 4.52 22.06
N ARG A 271 -8.49 5.26 23.11
CA ARG A 271 -9.71 5.02 23.90
C ARG A 271 -10.98 5.10 23.05
N ASN A 272 -11.08 6.09 22.15
CA ASN A 272 -12.23 6.23 21.26
C ASN A 272 -12.18 5.23 20.09
N GLY A 273 -10.99 4.84 19.62
CA GLY A 273 -10.84 3.79 18.63
C GLY A 273 -11.26 2.40 19.13
N ALA A 274 -11.11 2.14 20.44
CA ALA A 274 -11.54 0.87 21.06
C ALA A 274 -13.06 0.73 21.20
N GLN A 275 -13.83 1.83 21.05
CA GLN A 275 -15.26 1.85 21.38
C GLN A 275 -16.10 0.89 20.54
N THR A 276 -15.83 0.79 19.24
CA THR A 276 -16.59 -0.14 18.37
C THR A 276 -16.25 -1.60 18.70
N THR A 277 -15.00 -1.89 19.08
CA THR A 277 -14.60 -3.23 19.56
C THR A 277 -15.34 -3.58 20.84
N LEU A 278 -15.41 -2.65 21.80
CA LEU A 278 -16.14 -2.84 23.06
C LEU A 278 -17.64 -2.97 22.83
N TYR A 279 -18.23 -2.18 21.94
CA TYR A 279 -19.63 -2.31 21.54
C TYR A 279 -19.93 -3.71 20.99
N ALA A 280 -19.13 -4.20 20.04
CA ALA A 280 -19.32 -5.54 19.47
C ALA A 280 -19.11 -6.65 20.52
N ALA A 281 -18.19 -6.44 21.47
CA ALA A 281 -17.88 -7.42 22.51
C ALA A 281 -18.92 -7.45 23.64
N LEU A 282 -19.54 -6.32 24.00
CA LEU A 282 -20.24 -6.15 25.27
C LEU A 282 -21.72 -5.77 25.16
N ASP A 283 -22.17 -5.24 24.01
CA ASP A 283 -23.56 -4.83 23.89
C ASP A 283 -24.50 -6.03 23.78
N SER A 284 -25.40 -6.21 24.75
CA SER A 284 -26.38 -7.31 24.80
C SER A 284 -27.33 -7.33 23.60
N GLU A 285 -27.57 -6.18 22.94
CA GLU A 285 -28.36 -6.15 21.69
C GLU A 285 -27.71 -6.95 20.55
N LEU A 286 -26.43 -7.27 20.67
CA LEU A 286 -25.69 -8.06 19.69
C LEU A 286 -25.56 -9.55 20.07
N ASP A 287 -26.24 -10.03 21.12
CA ASP A 287 -26.16 -11.44 21.56
C ASP A 287 -26.60 -12.44 20.47
N THR A 288 -27.46 -12.03 19.56
CA THR A 288 -27.95 -12.84 18.44
C THR A 288 -27.47 -12.35 17.08
N VAL A 289 -26.70 -11.26 17.04
CA VAL A 289 -26.24 -10.64 15.80
C VAL A 289 -24.89 -11.23 15.42
N SER A 290 -24.80 -11.84 14.24
CA SER A 290 -23.57 -12.49 13.75
C SER A 290 -23.35 -12.22 12.26
N GLY A 291 -22.10 -12.24 11.83
CA GLY A 291 -21.67 -12.00 10.45
C GLY A 291 -21.68 -10.54 10.01
N GLN A 292 -21.88 -9.60 10.93
CA GLN A 292 -22.02 -8.18 10.64
C GLN A 292 -20.68 -7.43 10.72
N TYR A 293 -20.66 -6.23 10.14
CA TYR A 293 -19.54 -5.30 10.20
C TYR A 293 -19.97 -3.99 10.85
N PHE A 294 -19.21 -3.55 11.85
CA PHE A 294 -19.53 -2.36 12.63
C PHE A 294 -18.46 -1.29 12.52
N SER A 295 -18.88 -0.02 12.48
CA SER A 295 -18.01 1.13 12.64
C SER A 295 -18.75 2.24 13.37
N ASP A 296 -18.06 2.97 14.25
CA ASP A 296 -18.67 4.01 15.08
C ASP A 296 -19.85 3.48 15.91
N CYS A 297 -19.71 2.27 16.47
CA CYS A 297 -20.72 1.57 17.27
C CYS A 297 -22.07 1.41 16.54
N SER A 298 -22.04 1.25 15.22
CA SER A 298 -23.22 1.05 14.38
C SER A 298 -22.92 0.10 13.22
N ALA A 299 -23.92 -0.66 12.77
CA ALA A 299 -23.78 -1.56 11.63
C ALA A 299 -23.50 -0.74 10.35
N LYS A 300 -22.59 -1.22 9.50
CA LYS A 300 -22.23 -0.58 8.23
C LYS A 300 -22.24 -1.59 7.10
N VAL A 301 -22.55 -1.10 5.91
CA VAL A 301 -22.46 -1.87 4.67
C VAL A 301 -20.99 -2.10 4.33
N VAL A 302 -20.67 -3.31 3.91
CA VAL A 302 -19.31 -3.69 3.47
C VAL A 302 -19.20 -3.60 1.94
N ALA A 303 -17.97 -3.51 1.43
CA ALA A 303 -17.75 -3.50 -0.02
C ALA A 303 -18.25 -4.80 -0.70
N PRO A 304 -18.65 -4.76 -1.99
CA PRO A 304 -19.16 -5.94 -2.70
C PRO A 304 -18.24 -7.16 -2.63
N ALA A 305 -16.92 -6.95 -2.74
CA ALA A 305 -15.91 -8.01 -2.62
C ALA A 305 -15.95 -8.75 -1.27
N ALA A 306 -16.43 -8.11 -0.21
CA ALA A 306 -16.58 -8.71 1.12
C ALA A 306 -17.88 -9.51 1.27
N THR A 307 -18.82 -9.39 0.33
CA THR A 307 -20.06 -10.18 0.29
C THR A 307 -19.98 -11.43 -0.59
N ASP A 308 -18.83 -11.68 -1.22
CA ASP A 308 -18.62 -12.85 -2.08
C ASP A 308 -18.46 -14.13 -1.24
N ASP A 309 -19.56 -14.87 -1.13
CA ASP A 309 -19.62 -16.13 -0.38
C ASP A 309 -18.76 -17.25 -0.99
N LYS A 310 -18.55 -17.25 -2.32
CA LYS A 310 -17.65 -18.23 -2.96
C LYS A 310 -16.21 -17.96 -2.58
N MET A 311 -15.81 -16.68 -2.59
CA MET A 311 -14.48 -16.28 -2.16
C MET A 311 -14.26 -16.53 -0.66
N ALA A 312 -15.26 -16.25 0.18
CA ALA A 312 -15.18 -16.51 1.62
C ALA A 312 -14.94 -18.00 1.91
N LYS A 313 -15.71 -18.87 1.25
CA LYS A 313 -15.56 -20.33 1.35
C LYS A 313 -14.21 -20.81 0.82
N TRP A 314 -13.75 -20.29 -0.32
CA TRP A 314 -12.43 -20.61 -0.87
C TRP A 314 -11.31 -20.23 0.10
N LEU A 315 -11.34 -19.00 0.62
CA LEU A 315 -10.34 -18.50 1.55
C LEU A 315 -10.33 -19.31 2.86
N TRP A 316 -11.50 -19.72 3.35
CA TRP A 316 -11.61 -20.61 4.51
C TRP A 316 -10.88 -21.92 4.28
N LEU A 317 -11.16 -22.61 3.17
CA LEU A 317 -10.56 -23.90 2.85
C LEU A 317 -9.04 -23.80 2.67
N GLU A 318 -8.56 -22.75 2.00
CA GLU A 318 -7.13 -22.53 1.83
C GLU A 318 -6.46 -22.19 3.18
N SER A 319 -7.15 -21.46 4.07
CA SER A 319 -6.69 -21.19 5.43
C SER A 319 -6.60 -22.49 6.27
N GLU A 320 -7.61 -23.36 6.24
CA GLU A 320 -7.56 -24.67 6.95
C GLU A 320 -6.39 -25.53 6.48
N LYS A 321 -6.20 -25.59 5.15
CA LYS A 321 -5.10 -26.33 4.53
C LYS A 321 -3.74 -25.79 4.99
N TRP A 322 -3.56 -24.48 5.00
CA TRP A 322 -2.31 -23.85 5.41
C TRP A 322 -2.01 -23.96 6.89
N THR A 323 -3.04 -23.92 7.73
CA THR A 323 -2.86 -24.03 9.18
C THR A 323 -2.79 -25.47 9.65
N GLY A 324 -3.10 -26.44 8.79
CA GLY A 324 -3.26 -27.84 9.17
C GLY A 324 -4.46 -28.05 10.10
N SER A 325 -5.43 -27.14 10.08
CA SER A 325 -6.68 -27.22 10.86
C SER A 325 -7.77 -28.03 10.14
N VAL A 326 -7.36 -28.91 9.23
CA VAL A 326 -8.27 -29.65 8.36
C VAL A 326 -9.10 -30.61 9.22
N ASN A 327 -10.41 -30.36 9.30
CA ASN A 327 -11.33 -31.37 9.79
C ASN A 327 -11.47 -32.47 8.73
N LEU A 328 -10.83 -33.63 8.95
CA LEU A 328 -10.81 -34.77 8.02
C LEU A 328 -12.22 -35.18 7.54
N LEU A 329 -13.26 -34.95 8.34
CA LEU A 329 -14.67 -35.19 7.97
C LEU A 329 -15.19 -34.21 6.90
N GLN A 330 -14.77 -32.93 6.95
CA GLN A 330 -15.20 -31.93 5.98
C GLN A 330 -14.41 -32.05 4.67
N SER A 331 -13.14 -32.44 4.74
CA SER A 331 -12.39 -32.88 3.55
C SER A 331 -12.97 -34.14 2.93
N ARG A 332 -13.46 -35.11 3.73
CA ARG A 332 -14.24 -36.26 3.22
C ARG A 332 -15.48 -35.81 2.47
N ASN A 333 -16.24 -34.85 2.99
CA ASN A 333 -17.45 -34.34 2.34
C ASN A 333 -17.16 -33.53 1.07
N TYR A 334 -16.07 -32.76 1.05
CA TYR A 334 -15.60 -32.05 -0.15
C TYR A 334 -15.08 -33.02 -1.20
N PHE A 335 -14.28 -34.02 -0.81
CA PHE A 335 -13.86 -35.10 -1.68
C PHE A 335 -15.07 -35.86 -2.22
N ARG A 336 -16.08 -36.11 -1.38
CA ARG A 336 -17.36 -36.74 -1.76
C ARG A 336 -18.14 -35.90 -2.78
N ALA A 337 -18.27 -34.59 -2.58
CA ALA A 337 -18.94 -33.67 -3.51
C ALA A 337 -18.17 -33.48 -4.83
N TYR A 338 -16.84 -33.50 -4.78
CA TYR A 338 -15.97 -33.47 -5.96
C TYR A 338 -16.02 -34.80 -6.75
N MET A 339 -16.18 -35.92 -6.05
CA MET A 339 -16.28 -37.27 -6.62
C MET A 339 -17.68 -37.58 -7.18
N GLN A 340 -18.74 -36.88 -6.73
CA GLN A 340 -20.12 -37.06 -7.20
C GLN A 340 -20.35 -36.72 -8.69
N GLY A 341 -19.35 -36.18 -9.40
CA GLY A 341 -19.40 -35.95 -10.85
C GLY A 341 -18.94 -37.12 -11.73
N GLY A 342 -18.46 -38.22 -11.16
CA GLY A 342 -17.96 -39.39 -11.90
C GLY A 342 -18.86 -40.62 -11.74
N GLN A 343 -19.11 -41.36 -12.81
CA GLN A 343 -19.73 -42.69 -12.71
C GLN A 343 -18.71 -43.73 -12.24
N PHE A 344 -19.14 -44.61 -11.32
CA PHE A 344 -18.30 -45.59 -10.60
C PHE A 344 -18.71 -47.03 -10.93
N THR A 345 -17.73 -47.93 -10.97
CA THR A 345 -17.96 -49.38 -11.07
C THR A 345 -17.23 -50.08 -9.92
N LYS A 346 -17.95 -50.94 -9.17
CA LYS A 346 -17.44 -51.74 -8.03
C LYS A 346 -17.20 -53.19 -8.47
N ARG A 347 -16.05 -53.77 -8.12
CA ARG A 347 -15.72 -55.20 -8.31
C ARG A 347 -15.12 -55.78 -7.03
N THR A 348 -15.27 -57.08 -6.78
CA THR A 348 -14.60 -57.78 -5.67
C THR A 348 -13.61 -58.78 -6.26
N ASP A 349 -12.35 -58.80 -5.80
CA ASP A 349 -11.36 -59.80 -6.20
C ASP A 349 -11.49 -61.11 -5.39
N GLU A 350 -10.74 -62.15 -5.79
CA GLU A 350 -10.74 -63.50 -5.20
C GLU A 350 -10.32 -63.55 -3.71
N THR A 351 -9.85 -62.43 -3.15
CA THR A 351 -9.48 -62.27 -1.73
C THR A 351 -10.52 -61.49 -0.91
N GLY A 352 -11.66 -61.12 -1.53
CA GLY A 352 -12.71 -60.33 -0.91
C GLY A 352 -12.48 -58.82 -0.96
N LYS A 353 -11.48 -58.33 -1.71
CA LYS A 353 -11.15 -56.89 -1.75
C LYS A 353 -11.88 -56.15 -2.86
N VAL A 354 -12.40 -54.97 -2.54
CA VAL A 354 -13.13 -54.13 -3.49
C VAL A 354 -12.19 -53.31 -4.38
N VAL A 355 -12.41 -53.36 -5.71
CA VAL A 355 -11.73 -52.57 -6.74
C VAL A 355 -12.69 -51.51 -7.28
N ILE A 356 -12.25 -50.25 -7.31
CA ILE A 356 -13.03 -49.12 -7.82
C ILE A 356 -12.29 -48.49 -9.01
N VAL A 357 -12.97 -48.37 -10.15
CA VAL A 357 -12.43 -47.74 -11.37
C VAL A 357 -13.34 -46.58 -11.80
N THR A 358 -12.75 -45.41 -12.09
CA THR A 358 -13.49 -44.20 -12.49
C THR A 358 -13.34 -43.90 -13.98
N GLY A 359 -14.41 -43.45 -14.66
CA GLY A 359 -14.37 -43.02 -16.08
C GLY A 359 -14.27 -44.15 -17.11
N CYS A 360 -14.86 -45.31 -16.84
CA CYS A 360 -14.70 -46.53 -17.64
C CYS A 360 -15.76 -46.77 -18.74
N ASN A 361 -16.61 -45.78 -19.03
CA ASN A 361 -17.73 -45.96 -19.96
C ASN A 361 -17.30 -46.12 -21.43
N THR A 362 -16.17 -45.52 -21.83
CA THR A 362 -15.69 -45.48 -23.22
C THR A 362 -14.17 -45.45 -23.31
N GLY A 363 -13.61 -45.84 -24.46
CA GLY A 363 -12.18 -45.70 -24.77
C GLY A 363 -11.27 -46.54 -23.85
N ILE A 364 -10.08 -46.01 -23.52
CA ILE A 364 -9.06 -46.73 -22.73
C ILE A 364 -9.61 -47.18 -21.37
N GLY A 365 -10.52 -46.42 -20.76
CA GLY A 365 -11.13 -46.79 -19.49
C GLY A 365 -12.00 -48.04 -19.58
N ARG A 366 -12.71 -48.21 -20.69
CA ARG A 366 -13.49 -49.41 -20.97
C ARG A 366 -12.57 -50.60 -21.27
N GLU A 367 -11.58 -50.42 -22.13
CA GLU A 367 -10.61 -51.48 -22.48
C GLU A 367 -9.79 -51.95 -21.27
N THR A 368 -9.44 -51.05 -20.35
CA THR A 368 -8.75 -51.41 -19.10
C THR A 368 -9.61 -52.33 -18.24
N VAL A 369 -10.92 -52.06 -18.16
CA VAL A 369 -11.87 -52.93 -17.46
C VAL A 369 -12.03 -54.27 -18.19
N LEU A 370 -12.07 -54.27 -19.53
CA LEU A 370 -12.18 -55.49 -20.34
C LEU A 370 -10.90 -56.36 -20.30
N ASP A 371 -9.70 -55.78 -20.26
CA ASP A 371 -8.44 -56.52 -20.11
C ASP A 371 -8.29 -57.06 -18.68
N MET A 372 -8.76 -56.33 -17.66
CA MET A 372 -8.92 -56.85 -16.31
C MET A 372 -9.97 -57.99 -16.25
N GLN A 373 -10.95 -58.04 -17.15
CA GLN A 373 -11.87 -59.19 -17.29
C GLN A 373 -11.18 -60.39 -17.94
N LYS A 374 -10.37 -60.20 -18.98
CA LYS A 374 -9.65 -61.28 -19.68
C LYS A 374 -8.60 -61.95 -18.81
N CYS A 375 -7.88 -61.19 -17.98
CA CYS A 375 -6.93 -61.76 -17.02
C CYS A 375 -7.62 -62.59 -15.92
N GLU A 376 -8.92 -62.38 -15.67
CA GLU A 376 -9.72 -63.07 -14.63
C GLU A 376 -10.69 -64.15 -15.17
N GLN A 377 -10.80 -64.40 -16.48
CA GLN A 377 -11.63 -65.49 -17.04
C GLN A 377 -11.20 -66.91 -16.60
N LYS A 378 -10.22 -67.04 -15.69
CA LYS A 378 -9.85 -68.28 -15.02
C LYS A 378 -10.63 -68.57 -13.73
N THR A 379 -11.50 -67.66 -13.26
CA THR A 379 -12.22 -67.86 -11.99
C THR A 379 -13.72 -67.60 -12.11
N LYS A 380 -14.49 -68.60 -11.66
CA LYS A 380 -15.96 -68.65 -11.74
C LYS A 380 -16.57 -67.71 -10.71
N ASN A 381 -17.63 -67.00 -11.12
CA ASN A 381 -18.53 -66.12 -10.36
C ASN A 381 -18.08 -64.66 -10.17
N ALA A 382 -18.43 -63.80 -11.14
CA ALA A 382 -18.44 -62.36 -10.95
C ALA A 382 -19.73 -61.75 -11.55
N ASN A 383 -20.54 -61.10 -10.71
CA ASN A 383 -21.74 -60.37 -11.12
C ASN A 383 -21.42 -58.89 -11.36
N ILE A 384 -21.95 -58.31 -12.44
CA ILE A 384 -21.78 -56.90 -12.82
C ILE A 384 -23.03 -56.12 -12.37
N PHE A 385 -22.83 -55.06 -11.58
CA PHE A 385 -23.89 -54.09 -11.27
C PHE A 385 -23.48 -52.69 -11.74
N SER A 386 -24.27 -52.10 -12.64
CA SER A 386 -24.15 -50.69 -13.04
C SER A 386 -25.19 -49.85 -12.28
N ARG A 387 -24.86 -49.33 -11.10
CA ARG A 387 -25.64 -48.27 -10.43
C ARG A 387 -24.73 -47.34 -9.63
N GLU A 388 -25.17 -46.08 -9.49
CA GLU A 388 -24.62 -45.08 -8.57
C GLU A 388 -24.32 -45.73 -7.21
N LEU A 389 -23.06 -45.66 -6.79
CA LEU A 389 -22.62 -46.32 -5.57
C LEU A 389 -22.96 -45.48 -4.34
N ASP A 390 -23.71 -46.06 -3.40
CA ASP A 390 -23.74 -45.58 -2.02
C ASP A 390 -22.44 -46.00 -1.32
N LEU A 391 -21.60 -45.02 -1.00
CA LEU A 391 -20.29 -45.21 -0.38
C LEU A 391 -20.38 -45.58 1.12
N SER A 392 -21.57 -45.57 1.71
CA SER A 392 -21.82 -45.96 3.11
C SER A 392 -21.58 -47.44 3.39
N SER A 393 -21.67 -48.29 2.36
CA SER A 393 -21.68 -49.75 2.49
C SER A 393 -20.32 -50.41 2.17
N LEU A 394 -19.21 -49.67 2.31
CA LEU A 394 -17.87 -50.12 1.90
C LEU A 394 -16.94 -50.19 3.11
N ASP A 395 -16.87 -51.36 3.74
CA ASP A 395 -16.02 -51.58 4.92
C ASP A 395 -14.54 -51.88 4.56
N SER A 396 -14.23 -52.18 3.30
CA SER A 396 -12.84 -52.31 2.81
C SER A 396 -12.70 -52.08 1.30
N VAL A 397 -11.65 -51.37 0.89
CA VAL A 397 -11.28 -51.13 -0.52
C VAL A 397 -9.82 -51.53 -0.70
N GLY A 398 -9.55 -52.49 -1.59
CA GLY A 398 -8.20 -53.01 -1.83
C GLY A 398 -7.45 -52.31 -2.97
N PHE A 399 -8.17 -51.83 -3.99
CA PHE A 399 -7.55 -51.17 -5.15
C PHE A 399 -8.43 -50.04 -5.70
N LEU A 400 -7.81 -48.88 -5.98
CA LEU A 400 -8.47 -47.71 -6.58
C LEU A 400 -7.70 -47.28 -7.84
N VAL A 401 -8.40 -47.26 -8.98
CA VAL A 401 -7.86 -46.80 -10.28
C VAL A 401 -8.58 -45.52 -10.70
N HIS A 402 -7.85 -44.41 -10.69
CA HIS A 402 -8.36 -43.09 -11.04
C HIS A 402 -7.63 -42.56 -12.28
N GLY A 403 -8.33 -42.22 -13.38
CA GLY A 403 -7.57 -41.73 -14.55
C GLY A 403 -8.25 -41.37 -15.88
N PHE A 404 -9.52 -41.70 -16.14
CA PHE A 404 -10.08 -41.51 -17.48
C PHE A 404 -10.94 -40.24 -17.55
N GLY A 405 -10.35 -39.16 -18.08
CA GLY A 405 -11.06 -37.94 -18.43
C GLY A 405 -11.07 -37.77 -19.96
N SER A 406 -12.17 -37.28 -20.52
CA SER A 406 -12.30 -37.02 -21.96
C SER A 406 -11.85 -35.60 -22.32
N ILE A 407 -11.29 -35.46 -23.52
CA ILE A 407 -11.20 -34.18 -24.24
C ILE A 407 -12.07 -34.33 -25.48
N ASN A 408 -12.99 -33.40 -25.71
CA ASN A 408 -13.84 -33.41 -26.88
C ASN A 408 -13.07 -32.83 -28.07
N VAL A 409 -12.97 -33.56 -29.19
CA VAL A 409 -12.12 -33.18 -30.33
C VAL A 409 -12.65 -31.91 -31.05
N VAL A 410 -13.96 -31.68 -30.99
CA VAL A 410 -14.61 -30.47 -31.52
C VAL A 410 -14.15 -29.20 -30.78
N ASP A 411 -13.76 -29.31 -29.50
CA ASP A 411 -13.30 -28.18 -28.68
C ASP A 411 -11.85 -27.74 -28.93
N LEU A 412 -11.05 -28.58 -29.60
CA LEU A 412 -9.64 -28.31 -29.94
C LEU A 412 -9.48 -27.40 -31.16
N ASN A 413 -10.50 -27.28 -32.01
CA ASN A 413 -10.50 -26.42 -33.20
C ASN A 413 -10.95 -24.97 -32.93
N SER A 414 -11.24 -24.60 -31.69
CA SER A 414 -11.56 -23.21 -31.31
C SER A 414 -10.29 -22.37 -31.08
N GLN A 415 -10.37 -21.04 -31.29
CA GLN A 415 -9.25 -20.07 -31.21
C GLN A 415 -8.49 -20.02 -29.86
N ASN A 416 -8.86 -20.84 -28.86
CA ASN A 416 -8.29 -20.88 -27.51
C ASN A 416 -7.59 -22.21 -27.15
N SER A 417 -7.11 -22.94 -28.16
CA SER A 417 -6.46 -24.24 -28.04
C SER A 417 -5.19 -24.24 -27.15
N TYR A 418 -4.44 -23.13 -27.10
CA TYR A 418 -3.19 -23.02 -26.34
C TYR A 418 -3.38 -23.04 -24.80
N GLY A 419 -4.40 -22.33 -24.29
CA GLY A 419 -4.68 -22.28 -22.85
C GLY A 419 -5.21 -23.61 -22.29
N ARG A 420 -5.98 -24.35 -23.10
CA ARG A 420 -6.60 -25.61 -22.70
C ARG A 420 -5.61 -26.79 -22.69
N SER A 421 -4.67 -26.83 -23.63
CA SER A 421 -3.57 -27.81 -23.59
C SER A 421 -2.71 -27.63 -22.33
N ARG A 422 -2.49 -26.38 -21.89
CA ARG A 422 -1.75 -26.09 -20.66
C ARG A 422 -2.49 -26.58 -19.41
N ALA A 423 -3.80 -26.38 -19.34
CA ALA A 423 -4.64 -26.87 -18.25
C ALA A 423 -4.64 -28.42 -18.17
N TYR A 424 -4.70 -29.10 -19.32
CA TYR A 424 -4.59 -30.57 -19.37
C TYR A 424 -3.21 -31.06 -18.90
N CYS A 425 -2.12 -30.45 -19.39
CA CYS A 425 -0.77 -30.78 -18.94
C CYS A 425 -0.57 -30.54 -17.44
N GLN A 426 -1.11 -29.45 -16.90
CA GLN A 426 -1.08 -29.15 -15.47
C GLN A 426 -1.87 -30.18 -14.64
N SER A 427 -3.06 -30.58 -15.12
CA SER A 427 -3.87 -31.63 -14.49
C SER A 427 -3.15 -33.00 -14.48
N LYS A 428 -2.53 -33.39 -15.61
CA LYS A 428 -1.78 -34.65 -15.68
C LYS A 428 -0.48 -34.62 -14.89
N LEU A 429 0.20 -33.48 -14.80
CA LEU A 429 1.34 -33.30 -13.89
C LEU A 429 0.93 -33.42 -12.42
N ALA A 430 -0.23 -32.86 -12.04
CA ALA A 430 -0.79 -33.04 -10.70
C ALA A 430 -1.06 -34.53 -10.39
N ASN A 431 -1.53 -35.32 -11.37
CA ASN A 431 -1.72 -36.76 -11.24
C ASN A 431 -0.40 -37.57 -11.13
N ILE A 432 0.76 -36.95 -11.30
CA ILE A 432 2.08 -37.55 -11.01
C ILE A 432 2.58 -37.09 -9.64
N LEU A 433 2.44 -35.80 -9.34
CA LEU A 433 2.92 -35.20 -8.10
C LEU A 433 2.12 -35.64 -6.87
N PHE A 434 0.80 -35.75 -7.01
CA PHE A 434 -0.10 -36.14 -5.92
C PHE A 434 0.14 -37.58 -5.44
N PRO A 435 0.18 -38.61 -6.31
CA PRO A 435 0.56 -39.96 -5.90
C PRO A 435 1.92 -40.05 -5.22
N ARG A 436 2.91 -39.26 -5.69
CA ARG A 436 4.26 -39.24 -5.09
C ARG A 436 4.26 -38.68 -3.67
N GLU A 437 3.48 -37.63 -3.41
CA GLU A 437 3.33 -37.05 -2.07
C GLU A 437 2.48 -37.93 -1.16
N LEU A 438 1.42 -38.53 -1.71
CA LEU A 438 0.57 -39.48 -0.98
C LEU A 438 1.34 -40.75 -0.57
N ALA A 439 2.17 -41.30 -1.47
CA ALA A 439 3.06 -42.43 -1.18
C ALA A 439 4.04 -42.13 -0.04
N LYS A 440 4.59 -40.90 0.02
CA LYS A 440 5.45 -40.49 1.15
C LYS A 440 4.70 -40.45 2.48
N ARG A 441 3.47 -39.93 2.46
CA ARG A 441 2.63 -39.80 3.67
C ARG A 441 2.10 -41.15 4.17
N LEU A 442 1.92 -42.09 3.25
CA LEU A 442 1.46 -43.45 3.53
C LEU A 442 2.61 -44.46 3.67
N ASN A 443 3.87 -43.99 3.69
CA ASN A 443 5.02 -44.87 3.85
C ASN A 443 4.96 -45.61 5.19
N GLY A 444 5.02 -46.94 5.17
CA GLY A 444 4.86 -47.80 6.35
C GLY A 444 3.41 -48.23 6.66
N SER A 445 2.40 -47.77 5.92
CA SER A 445 0.99 -48.14 6.12
C SER A 445 0.53 -49.39 5.36
N GLY A 446 1.43 -50.03 4.59
CA GLY A 446 1.09 -51.14 3.69
C GLY A 446 0.34 -50.73 2.42
N VAL A 447 -0.01 -49.45 2.25
CA VAL A 447 -0.67 -48.91 1.06
C VAL A 447 0.36 -48.49 0.01
N THR A 448 0.27 -49.05 -1.20
CA THR A 448 1.13 -48.66 -2.33
C THR A 448 0.38 -47.73 -3.27
N VAL A 449 0.97 -46.58 -3.59
CA VAL A 449 0.36 -45.59 -4.48
C VAL A 449 1.29 -45.35 -5.67
N ASN A 450 0.82 -45.62 -6.88
CA ASN A 450 1.60 -45.49 -8.12
C ASN A 450 0.91 -44.53 -9.10
N ALA A 451 1.70 -43.81 -9.89
CA ALA A 451 1.22 -43.03 -11.03
C ALA A 451 1.58 -43.77 -12.33
N LEU A 452 0.61 -43.88 -13.24
CA LEU A 452 0.78 -44.57 -14.52
C LEU A 452 0.59 -43.59 -15.68
N HIS A 453 1.48 -43.64 -16.66
CA HIS A 453 1.31 -42.97 -17.95
C HIS A 453 1.25 -44.05 -19.04
N PRO A 454 0.07 -44.37 -19.61
CA PRO A 454 0.00 -45.32 -20.71
C PRO A 454 0.79 -44.77 -21.91
N ARG A 455 1.62 -45.59 -22.55
CA ARG A 455 2.31 -45.17 -23.79
C ARG A 455 1.28 -44.93 -24.91
N ILE A 456 1.69 -44.07 -25.84
CA ILE A 456 0.94 -43.47 -26.95
C ILE A 456 0.08 -44.50 -27.71
N ILE A 457 -1.24 -44.27 -27.77
CA ILE A 457 -2.16 -45.00 -28.65
C ILE A 457 -2.62 -44.02 -29.74
N ASN A 458 -2.53 -44.45 -31.00
CA ASN A 458 -2.83 -43.67 -32.18
C ASN A 458 -4.31 -43.25 -32.16
N THR A 459 -4.57 -42.01 -31.80
CA THR A 459 -5.88 -41.34 -31.94
C THR A 459 -5.63 -40.08 -32.77
N GLU A 460 -6.62 -39.64 -33.55
CA GLU A 460 -6.56 -38.60 -34.60
C GLU A 460 -6.03 -37.20 -34.16
N LEU A 461 -5.55 -37.06 -32.93
CA LEU A 461 -5.00 -35.84 -32.33
C LEU A 461 -3.69 -35.34 -32.95
N PHE A 462 -3.04 -36.09 -33.85
CA PHE A 462 -1.66 -35.79 -34.28
C PHE A 462 -1.53 -35.26 -35.71
N ARG A 463 -1.81 -33.96 -35.89
CA ARG A 463 -1.29 -33.17 -37.02
C ARG A 463 -0.28 -32.06 -36.61
N ASN A 464 -0.13 -31.76 -35.30
CA ASN A 464 0.71 -30.65 -34.80
C ASN A 464 1.84 -31.08 -33.85
N TRP A 465 2.58 -32.15 -34.19
CA TRP A 465 3.66 -32.76 -33.39
C TRP A 465 4.86 -31.83 -33.09
N ARG A 466 5.10 -30.78 -33.90
CA ARG A 466 6.27 -29.89 -33.73
C ARG A 466 6.21 -28.97 -32.50
N LEU A 467 5.02 -28.57 -32.04
CA LEU A 467 4.85 -27.67 -30.90
C LEU A 467 5.15 -28.34 -29.55
N PHE A 468 4.99 -29.66 -29.47
CA PHE A 468 5.12 -30.44 -28.23
C PHE A 468 6.58 -30.64 -27.81
N GLN A 469 7.51 -30.79 -28.78
CA GLN A 469 8.94 -30.95 -28.49
C GLN A 469 9.59 -29.62 -28.04
N THR A 470 9.11 -28.47 -28.55
CA THR A 470 9.71 -27.16 -28.23
C THR A 470 9.43 -26.72 -26.80
N GLU A 471 8.29 -27.10 -26.22
CA GLU A 471 7.96 -26.76 -24.82
C GLU A 471 8.56 -27.74 -23.81
N LEU A 472 8.64 -29.05 -24.11
CA LEU A 472 9.28 -30.00 -23.19
C LEU A 472 10.81 -29.79 -23.09
N GLY A 473 11.45 -29.34 -24.17
CA GLY A 473 12.88 -29.04 -24.20
C GLY A 473 13.30 -27.87 -23.29
N LYS A 474 12.39 -26.98 -22.90
CA LYS A 474 12.68 -25.86 -22.00
C LYS A 474 12.80 -26.25 -20.53
N TYR A 475 12.30 -27.43 -20.14
CA TYR A 475 12.21 -27.88 -18.75
C TYR A 475 13.10 -29.08 -18.40
N LEU A 476 13.87 -29.60 -19.37
CA LEU A 476 14.75 -30.75 -19.17
C LEU A 476 16.20 -30.36 -19.48
N THR A 477 17.04 -30.26 -18.45
CA THR A 477 18.45 -29.84 -18.56
C THR A 477 19.42 -30.96 -18.98
N LYS A 478 18.96 -32.17 -19.32
CA LYS A 478 19.77 -33.21 -19.96
C LYS A 478 18.93 -34.14 -20.86
N PRO A 479 19.46 -34.60 -22.01
CA PRO A 479 18.80 -35.60 -22.84
C PRO A 479 18.95 -36.99 -22.20
N LEU A 480 17.83 -37.63 -21.87
CA LEU A 480 17.78 -39.05 -21.52
C LEU A 480 17.80 -39.87 -22.82
N ILE A 481 18.96 -40.42 -23.17
CA ILE A 481 19.07 -41.53 -24.11
C ILE A 481 18.79 -42.80 -23.29
N TRP A 482 17.80 -43.61 -23.68
CA TRP A 482 17.74 -45.02 -23.30
C TRP A 482 17.25 -45.89 -24.46
N PRO A 483 17.79 -47.12 -24.64
CA PRO A 483 17.80 -47.83 -25.91
C PRO A 483 16.50 -48.58 -26.22
N PHE A 484 16.31 -48.84 -27.51
CA PHE A 484 15.33 -49.77 -28.05
C PHE A 484 15.57 -51.19 -27.52
N ILE A 485 14.55 -51.80 -26.90
CA ILE A 485 14.46 -53.25 -26.72
C ILE A 485 13.23 -53.74 -27.47
N LYS A 486 13.46 -54.63 -28.45
CA LYS A 486 12.44 -55.33 -29.25
C LYS A 486 11.59 -56.25 -28.37
N SER A 487 10.32 -56.42 -28.74
CA SER A 487 9.37 -57.29 -28.04
C SER A 487 9.77 -58.77 -28.09
N PRO A 488 9.46 -59.58 -27.06
CA PRO A 488 9.18 -60.99 -27.23
C PRO A 488 7.66 -61.24 -27.30
N LYS A 489 7.27 -61.99 -28.33
CA LYS A 489 5.96 -62.61 -28.46
C LYS A 489 5.79 -63.72 -27.42
N SER A 490 4.55 -63.88 -26.96
CA SER A 490 3.89 -65.13 -26.49
C SER A 490 4.58 -66.02 -25.45
N GLY A 491 3.91 -66.19 -24.31
CA GLY A 491 3.86 -67.45 -23.56
C GLY A 491 4.79 -67.55 -22.35
N ALA A 492 4.21 -67.50 -21.15
CA ALA A 492 4.46 -68.39 -20.00
C ALA A 492 3.99 -67.74 -18.69
N GLN A 493 3.08 -68.42 -17.99
CA GLN A 493 2.83 -68.25 -16.56
C GLN A 493 4.08 -68.67 -15.77
N THR A 494 4.41 -68.01 -14.65
CA THR A 494 4.56 -68.63 -13.30
C THR A 494 5.18 -67.68 -12.25
N SER A 495 4.43 -67.51 -11.15
CA SER A 495 4.79 -67.51 -9.70
C SER A 495 6.03 -66.82 -9.11
N LEU A 496 5.75 -66.17 -7.96
CA LEU A 496 6.61 -65.83 -6.81
C LEU A 496 7.69 -66.88 -6.45
N HIS A 497 8.91 -66.44 -6.12
CA HIS A 497 9.57 -66.70 -4.82
C HIS A 497 10.99 -66.07 -4.70
N ARG A 498 11.21 -65.41 -3.54
CA ARG A 498 12.38 -65.42 -2.62
C ARG A 498 13.82 -65.17 -3.14
N TYR A 499 14.53 -64.32 -2.37
CA TYR A 499 15.94 -64.33 -1.88
C TYR A 499 16.44 -62.87 -1.86
N ALA A 500 16.60 -62.14 -0.74
CA ALA A 500 17.24 -62.40 0.56
C ALA A 500 18.73 -62.76 0.45
N ASN A 501 19.54 -61.94 1.14
CA ASN A 501 20.94 -62.08 1.54
C ASN A 501 22.05 -61.62 0.57
N GLY A 502 22.78 -60.59 1.03
CA GLY A 502 24.15 -60.84 1.47
C GLY A 502 25.27 -60.16 0.67
N HIS A 503 26.02 -59.33 1.39
CA HIS A 503 27.44 -58.99 1.21
C HIS A 503 27.84 -57.75 0.37
N ASN A 504 28.06 -56.66 1.13
CA ASN A 504 29.37 -56.07 1.46
C ASN A 504 30.32 -55.46 0.40
N PHE A 505 30.80 -54.26 0.79
CA PHE A 505 32.00 -53.49 0.39
C PHE A 505 32.01 -52.91 -1.03
N THR A 506 32.20 -51.61 -1.24
CA THR A 506 33.32 -50.77 -0.76
C THR A 506 32.99 -49.27 -0.73
N CYS A 507 33.47 -48.58 0.32
CA CYS A 507 33.64 -47.14 0.35
C CYS A 507 34.75 -46.70 -0.62
N ARG A 508 34.50 -45.71 -1.46
CA ARG A 508 35.54 -44.83 -2.02
C ARG A 508 35.26 -43.39 -1.65
N HIS A 509 36.19 -42.85 -0.86
CA HIS A 509 36.35 -41.44 -0.53
C HIS A 509 36.38 -40.58 -1.79
N ILE A 510 35.64 -39.46 -1.77
CA ILE A 510 35.95 -38.29 -2.60
C ILE A 510 36.29 -37.14 -1.65
N VAL A 511 37.56 -36.75 -1.72
CA VAL A 511 38.20 -35.61 -1.06
C VAL A 511 37.57 -34.29 -1.56
N PRO A 512 37.25 -33.32 -0.68
CA PRO A 512 36.94 -31.97 -1.13
C PRO A 512 38.23 -31.17 -1.40
N ALA A 513 38.37 -30.64 -2.61
CA ALA A 513 39.44 -29.73 -3.00
C ALA A 513 39.30 -28.36 -2.28
N PRO A 514 40.42 -27.67 -1.98
CA PRO A 514 40.45 -26.49 -1.13
C PRO A 514 39.92 -25.23 -1.82
N ARG A 515 39.15 -24.43 -1.07
CA ARG A 515 38.68 -23.10 -1.48
C ARG A 515 39.85 -22.11 -1.49
N SER A 516 40.00 -21.40 -2.61
CA SER A 516 40.91 -20.27 -2.81
C SER A 516 40.47 -19.04 -2.01
N LYS A 517 41.47 -18.29 -1.54
CA LYS A 517 41.39 -17.11 -0.65
C LYS A 517 40.74 -15.88 -1.32
N PRO A 518 40.07 -15.01 -0.56
CA PRO A 518 39.66 -13.67 -1.03
C PRO A 518 40.84 -12.68 -1.01
N PRO A 519 40.84 -11.62 -1.85
CA PRO A 519 41.88 -10.60 -1.87
C PRO A 519 41.77 -9.64 -0.67
N PRO A 520 42.87 -8.96 -0.27
CA PRO A 520 42.97 -8.32 1.04
C PRO A 520 42.27 -6.96 1.10
N ALA A 521 41.64 -6.70 2.24
CA ALA A 521 41.16 -5.40 2.65
C ALA A 521 42.34 -4.43 2.86
N ARG A 522 42.27 -3.26 2.20
CA ARG A 522 43.17 -2.13 2.50
C ARG A 522 42.83 -1.57 3.88
N TYR A 523 43.69 -1.87 4.84
CA TYR A 523 43.86 -1.09 6.06
C TYR A 523 44.54 0.23 5.71
N VAL A 524 43.96 1.37 6.13
CA VAL A 524 44.69 2.62 6.30
C VAL A 524 44.52 3.05 7.75
N HIS A 525 45.68 3.17 8.39
CA HIS A 525 46.01 3.49 9.77
C HIS A 525 44.99 4.32 10.58
N ALA A 526 44.51 3.72 11.67
CA ALA A 526 44.17 4.46 12.87
C ALA A 526 45.46 4.70 13.67
N ASN A 527 45.97 5.94 13.65
CA ASN A 527 46.94 6.39 14.63
C ASN A 527 46.18 7.04 15.79
N SER A 528 46.35 6.43 16.97
CA SER A 528 46.02 7.02 18.26
C SER A 528 46.98 8.18 18.54
N LYS A 529 46.46 9.30 19.06
CA LYS A 529 47.07 10.03 20.20
C LYS A 529 46.18 11.16 20.71
N GLN A 530 46.09 11.16 22.03
CA GLN A 530 45.83 12.28 22.95
C GLN A 530 44.42 12.89 23.02
N ARG A 531 43.70 12.42 24.05
CA ARG A 531 42.90 13.30 24.92
C ARG A 531 43.74 14.50 25.33
N SER A 532 43.32 15.71 24.95
CA SER A 532 43.63 16.93 25.67
C SER A 532 42.32 17.65 25.98
N ASN A 533 42.17 18.01 27.26
CA ASN A 533 41.11 18.85 27.78
C ASN A 533 41.18 20.22 27.11
N VAL A 534 40.16 20.59 26.34
CA VAL A 534 39.90 21.99 26.00
C VAL A 534 38.41 22.26 26.19
N LYS A 535 38.11 23.22 27.07
CA LYS A 535 36.78 23.78 27.35
C LYS A 535 36.07 24.19 26.06
N PRO A 536 34.73 24.14 25.99
CA PRO A 536 34.00 24.77 24.89
C PRO A 536 34.09 26.28 25.05
N SER A 537 34.99 26.94 24.31
CA SER A 537 34.95 28.38 24.10
C SER A 537 33.81 28.71 23.13
N GLY A 538 33.01 29.71 23.50
CA GLY A 538 31.96 30.24 22.66
C GLY A 538 32.53 30.69 21.31
N GLY A 539 31.86 30.28 20.23
CA GLY A 539 32.16 30.79 18.90
C GLY A 539 31.71 32.24 18.81
N GLU A 540 32.68 33.14 18.73
CA GLU A 540 32.50 34.51 18.23
C GLU A 540 32.02 34.50 16.77
N PRO A 541 31.35 35.59 16.30
CA PRO A 541 30.88 35.71 14.93
C PRO A 541 32.06 35.83 13.94
N VAL A 542 31.99 35.08 12.85
CA VAL A 542 32.93 35.16 11.70
C VAL A 542 32.93 36.59 11.12
N PRO A 543 34.09 37.18 10.74
CA PRO A 543 34.13 38.54 10.23
C PRO A 543 33.41 38.66 8.88
N GLU A 544 32.51 39.66 8.76
CA GLU A 544 31.87 40.06 7.51
C GLU A 544 32.92 40.59 6.52
N SER A 545 33.23 39.81 5.48
CA SER A 545 33.93 40.36 4.30
C SER A 545 32.98 41.32 3.59
N THR A 546 33.29 42.61 3.61
CA THR A 546 32.49 43.71 3.04
C THR A 546 32.51 43.78 1.50
N THR A 547 33.12 42.82 0.81
CA THR A 547 33.26 42.79 -0.65
C THR A 547 32.64 41.54 -1.27
N VAL A 548 31.79 41.74 -2.29
CA VAL A 548 31.17 40.64 -3.05
C VAL A 548 32.22 40.01 -3.97
N PRO A 549 32.48 38.69 -3.90
CA PRO A 549 33.47 38.05 -4.76
C PRO A 549 33.05 38.12 -6.24
N THR A 550 33.92 38.58 -7.14
CA THR A 550 33.64 38.67 -8.58
C THR A 550 33.24 37.32 -9.20
N ASN A 551 33.82 36.21 -8.70
CA ASN A 551 33.46 34.86 -9.13
C ASN A 551 32.00 34.49 -8.79
N ASN A 552 31.47 35.01 -7.68
CA ASN A 552 30.07 34.78 -7.31
C ASN A 552 29.12 35.53 -8.24
N LEU A 553 29.52 36.71 -8.72
CA LEU A 553 28.75 37.48 -9.69
C LEU A 553 28.65 36.76 -11.03
N ILE A 554 29.78 36.23 -11.53
CA ILE A 554 29.82 35.45 -12.78
C ILE A 554 28.91 34.21 -12.67
N LYS A 555 28.98 33.48 -11.54
CA LYS A 555 28.10 32.33 -11.28
C LYS A 555 26.63 32.71 -11.26
N ALA A 556 26.27 33.84 -10.65
CA ALA A 556 24.90 34.33 -10.61
C ALA A 556 24.35 34.68 -12.00
N VAL A 557 25.16 35.36 -12.83
CA VAL A 557 24.80 35.70 -14.22
C VAL A 557 24.63 34.43 -15.07
N ALA A 558 25.61 33.53 -15.03
CA ALA A 558 25.58 32.28 -15.79
C ALA A 558 24.40 31.39 -15.37
N PHE A 559 24.13 31.29 -14.07
CA PHE A 559 22.99 30.54 -13.54
C PHE A 559 21.66 31.16 -13.99
N THR A 560 21.53 32.48 -13.95
CA THR A 560 20.30 33.16 -14.38
C THR A 560 19.98 32.89 -15.84
N GLY A 561 20.99 32.96 -16.73
CA GLY A 561 20.83 32.61 -18.14
C GLY A 561 20.43 31.15 -18.35
N ALA A 562 21.18 30.21 -17.76
CA ALA A 562 20.92 28.78 -17.91
C ALA A 562 19.55 28.36 -17.33
N PHE A 563 19.20 28.89 -16.16
CA PHE A 563 17.93 28.60 -15.47
C PHE A 563 16.74 29.13 -16.27
N THR A 564 16.84 30.35 -16.81
CA THR A 564 15.79 30.97 -17.61
C THR A 564 15.56 30.17 -18.90
N VAL A 565 16.63 29.82 -19.63
CA VAL A 565 16.53 28.97 -20.83
C VAL A 565 15.92 27.60 -20.50
N GLY A 566 16.34 27.00 -19.39
CA GLY A 566 15.81 25.73 -18.90
C GLY A 566 14.30 25.79 -18.57
N CYS A 567 13.84 26.88 -17.92
CA CYS A 567 12.43 27.07 -17.61
C CYS A 567 11.57 27.17 -18.88
N PHE A 568 12.01 27.93 -19.88
CA PHE A 568 11.29 28.06 -21.14
C PHE A 568 11.30 26.76 -21.97
N ALA A 569 12.42 26.05 -22.00
CA ALA A 569 12.49 24.74 -22.64
C ALA A 569 11.57 23.71 -21.95
N GLY A 570 11.57 23.68 -20.61
CA GLY A 570 10.68 22.83 -19.82
C GLY A 570 9.20 23.16 -20.03
N ALA A 571 8.83 24.44 -20.03
CA ALA A 571 7.46 24.86 -20.32
C ALA A 571 7.00 24.47 -21.73
N THR A 572 7.88 24.60 -22.72
CA THR A 572 7.62 24.17 -24.10
C THR A 572 7.34 22.66 -24.19
N ILE A 573 8.13 21.85 -23.48
CA ILE A 573 7.93 20.38 -23.43
C ILE A 573 6.64 20.03 -22.70
N LEU A 574 6.34 20.71 -21.58
CA LEU A 574 5.11 20.48 -20.82
C LEU A 574 3.85 20.84 -21.63
N GLU A 575 3.87 21.96 -22.35
CA GLU A 575 2.80 22.38 -23.26
C GLU A 575 2.55 21.31 -24.34
N TYR A 576 3.62 20.76 -24.93
CA TYR A 576 3.55 19.69 -25.92
C TYR A 576 2.97 18.39 -25.36
N GLU A 577 3.45 17.91 -24.20
CA GLU A 577 2.95 16.68 -23.59
C GLU A 577 1.48 16.79 -23.14
N ASN A 578 1.09 17.95 -22.60
CA ASN A 578 -0.29 18.23 -22.21
C ASN A 578 -1.21 18.20 -23.43
N THR A 579 -0.82 18.89 -24.50
CA THR A 579 -1.59 18.96 -25.75
C THR A 579 -1.74 17.58 -26.40
N ARG A 580 -0.65 16.82 -26.50
CA ARG A 580 -0.69 15.47 -27.06
C ARG A 580 -1.53 14.51 -26.22
N SER A 581 -1.41 14.55 -24.89
CA SER A 581 -2.20 13.69 -24.00
C SER A 581 -3.70 13.97 -24.15
N LEU A 582 -4.08 15.24 -24.30
CA LEU A 582 -5.45 15.64 -24.61
C LEU A 582 -5.91 15.09 -25.97
N ILE A 583 -5.09 15.22 -27.01
CA ILE A 583 -5.41 14.71 -28.36
C ILE A 583 -5.59 13.19 -28.35
N ILE A 584 -4.68 12.43 -27.71
CA ILE A 584 -4.78 10.97 -27.62
C ILE A 584 -6.04 10.55 -26.85
N THR A 585 -6.37 11.27 -25.78
CA THR A 585 -7.56 10.98 -24.97
C THR A 585 -8.84 11.22 -25.77
N LYS A 586 -8.92 12.36 -26.48
CA LYS A 586 -10.05 12.67 -27.37
C LYS A 586 -10.14 11.72 -28.58
N ALA A 587 -9.01 11.32 -29.17
CA ALA A 587 -8.97 10.36 -30.27
C ALA A 587 -9.45 8.96 -29.84
N LYS A 588 -9.05 8.50 -28.65
CA LYS A 588 -9.57 7.25 -28.06
C LYS A 588 -11.08 7.37 -27.78
N GLN A 589 -11.53 8.50 -27.24
CA GLN A 589 -12.95 8.71 -26.97
C GLN A 589 -13.80 8.75 -28.25
N ALA A 590 -13.27 9.31 -29.34
CA ALA A 590 -13.91 9.28 -30.66
C ALA A 590 -13.92 7.89 -31.30
N GLN A 591 -12.85 7.08 -31.14
CA GLN A 591 -12.80 5.71 -31.65
C GLN A 591 -13.72 4.72 -30.91
N PHE A 592 -13.93 4.92 -29.60
CA PHE A 592 -14.71 4.01 -28.75
C PHE A 592 -16.16 4.49 -28.50
N GLY A 593 -16.58 5.59 -29.13
CA GLY A 593 -17.90 6.22 -28.92
C GLY A 593 -19.11 5.36 -29.28
N TRP A 594 -18.95 4.31 -30.09
CA TRP A 594 -20.05 3.39 -30.45
C TRP A 594 -20.21 2.20 -29.49
N TRP A 595 -19.28 1.99 -28.54
CA TRP A 595 -19.27 0.84 -27.63
C TRP A 595 -19.37 1.22 -26.14
N GLN A 596 -19.66 2.49 -25.82
CA GLN A 596 -19.75 3.00 -24.45
C GLN A 596 -21.16 3.47 -24.04
N SER A 597 -22.20 2.81 -24.53
CA SER A 597 -23.57 2.93 -23.97
C SER A 597 -23.94 1.72 -23.10
N ARG A 598 -23.02 1.20 -22.29
CA ARG A 598 -23.35 0.20 -21.24
C ARG A 598 -22.22 0.08 -20.21
N SER A 599 -22.07 1.08 -19.35
CA SER A 599 -21.39 0.89 -18.07
C SER A 599 -22.12 1.70 -17.00
N VAL A 600 -23.05 1.01 -16.35
CA VAL A 600 -23.82 1.48 -15.20
C VAL A 600 -22.88 1.57 -13.99
N VAL A 601 -22.65 2.81 -13.55
CA VAL A 601 -22.59 3.31 -12.17
C VAL A 601 -21.81 2.46 -11.15
N ASP A 602 -20.50 2.74 -11.04
CA ASP A 602 -19.68 2.45 -9.86
C ASP A 602 -19.48 3.77 -9.07
N ARG A 603 -20.39 4.05 -8.13
CA ARG A 603 -20.30 5.23 -7.24
C ARG A 603 -19.57 4.84 -5.97
N SER A 604 -18.28 5.16 -5.89
CA SER A 604 -17.52 5.19 -4.63
C SER A 604 -17.32 6.63 -4.19
N ASP A 605 -17.48 6.95 -2.90
CA ASP A 605 -17.29 8.30 -2.35
C ASP A 605 -15.89 8.89 -2.62
N TRP A 606 -14.89 8.04 -2.88
CA TRP A 606 -13.55 8.48 -3.31
C TRP A 606 -13.45 8.74 -4.82
N ALA A 607 -14.18 7.98 -5.64
CA ALA A 607 -14.33 8.33 -7.05
C ALA A 607 -15.18 9.60 -7.18
N GLN A 608 -16.20 9.77 -6.34
CA GLN A 608 -16.98 10.99 -6.21
C GLN A 608 -16.09 12.12 -5.70
N LEU A 609 -15.39 12.01 -4.57
CA LEU A 609 -14.47 13.06 -4.09
C LEU A 609 -13.35 13.36 -5.08
N LYS A 610 -12.79 12.34 -5.76
CA LYS A 610 -11.78 12.56 -6.81
C LYS A 610 -12.41 13.23 -8.02
N GLN A 611 -13.62 12.85 -8.42
CA GLN A 611 -14.35 13.52 -9.48
C GLN A 611 -14.76 14.93 -9.08
N ASP A 612 -15.16 15.18 -7.83
CA ASP A 612 -15.51 16.47 -7.27
C ASP A 612 -14.28 17.36 -7.17
N ILE A 613 -13.12 16.82 -6.77
CA ILE A 613 -11.84 17.53 -6.75
C ILE A 613 -11.39 17.82 -8.18
N LEU A 614 -11.49 16.85 -9.10
CA LEU A 614 -11.11 17.04 -10.49
C LEU A 614 -12.08 18.00 -11.19
N GLN A 615 -13.37 17.94 -10.91
CA GLN A 615 -14.40 18.83 -11.43
C GLN A 615 -14.25 20.23 -10.84
N HIS A 616 -13.99 20.34 -9.54
CA HIS A 616 -13.66 21.61 -8.90
C HIS A 616 -12.38 22.20 -9.50
N TRP A 617 -11.33 21.40 -9.65
CA TRP A 617 -10.08 21.78 -10.30
C TRP A 617 -10.31 22.21 -11.75
N ASP A 618 -11.12 21.48 -12.51
CA ASP A 618 -11.43 21.78 -13.90
C ASP A 618 -12.24 23.08 -14.04
N ASN A 619 -13.12 23.36 -13.06
CA ASN A 619 -13.92 24.59 -12.96
C ASN A 619 -13.10 25.83 -12.57
N LEU A 620 -11.88 25.67 -12.04
CA LEU A 620 -11.00 26.80 -11.74
C LEU A 620 -10.59 27.53 -13.02
N SER A 621 -10.52 28.85 -12.94
CA SER A 621 -9.94 29.70 -13.98
C SER A 621 -8.47 29.34 -14.24
N THR A 622 -7.96 29.72 -15.42
CA THR A 622 -6.54 29.51 -15.76
C THR A 622 -5.62 30.18 -14.74
N GLY A 623 -6.01 31.34 -14.20
CA GLY A 623 -5.31 32.03 -13.12
C GLY A 623 -5.27 31.26 -11.80
N GLU A 624 -6.40 30.72 -11.36
CA GLU A 624 -6.48 29.96 -10.12
C GLU A 624 -5.64 28.67 -10.17
N LYS A 625 -5.61 28.01 -11.34
CA LYS A 625 -4.82 26.80 -11.60
C LYS A 625 -3.31 27.05 -11.46
N VAL A 626 -2.81 28.25 -11.74
CA VAL A 626 -1.40 28.62 -11.51
C VAL A 626 -1.17 29.22 -10.13
N PHE A 627 -2.14 29.96 -9.59
CA PHE A 627 -2.05 30.59 -8.28
C PHE A 627 -2.02 29.57 -7.15
N ALA A 628 -2.94 28.60 -7.13
CA ALA A 628 -3.10 27.69 -6.00
C ALA A 628 -1.83 26.87 -5.68
N PRO A 629 -1.11 26.28 -6.66
CA PRO A 629 0.16 25.60 -6.40
C PRO A 629 1.24 26.53 -5.85
N ILE A 630 1.36 27.75 -6.39
CA ILE A 630 2.35 28.74 -5.95
C ILE A 630 2.05 29.18 -4.51
N CYS A 631 0.79 29.46 -4.19
CA CYS A 631 0.34 29.82 -2.85
C CYS A 631 0.65 28.70 -1.85
N PHE A 632 0.35 27.44 -2.21
CA PHE A 632 0.65 26.28 -1.37
C PHE A 632 2.15 26.14 -1.07
N VAL A 633 3.03 26.25 -2.09
CA VAL A 633 4.48 26.18 -1.89
C VAL A 633 4.98 27.32 -1.00
N ASN A 634 4.48 28.54 -1.19
CA ASN A 634 4.85 29.69 -0.36
C ASN A 634 4.41 29.54 1.10
N LEU A 635 3.19 29.02 1.35
CA LEU A 635 2.72 28.70 2.71
C LEU A 635 3.58 27.64 3.38
N LEU A 636 4.00 26.61 2.62
CA LEU A 636 4.90 25.58 3.11
C LEU A 636 6.26 26.15 3.48
N VAL A 637 6.89 26.92 2.58
CA VAL A 637 8.21 27.55 2.82
C VAL A 637 8.14 28.53 3.99
N PHE A 638 7.05 29.30 4.11
CA PHE A 638 6.80 30.16 5.26
C PHE A 638 6.69 29.38 6.58
N GLY A 639 6.03 28.22 6.55
CA GLY A 639 6.00 27.29 7.68
C GLY A 639 7.39 26.78 8.07
N LEU A 640 8.25 26.48 7.09
CA LEU A 640 9.63 26.05 7.33
C LEU A 640 10.48 27.12 8.04
N TRP A 641 10.25 28.41 7.75
CA TRP A 641 10.90 29.53 8.46
C TRP A 641 10.57 29.57 9.96
N ARG A 642 9.46 28.97 10.39
CA ARG A 642 9.04 28.93 11.81
C ARG A 642 9.63 27.76 12.59
N VAL A 643 10.46 26.94 11.97
CA VAL A 643 11.15 25.82 12.62
C VAL A 643 12.57 26.25 13.01
N PRO A 644 12.89 26.46 14.31
CA PRO A 644 14.20 26.98 14.75
C PRO A 644 15.39 26.13 14.29
N ARG A 645 15.20 24.81 14.17
CA ARG A 645 16.23 23.86 13.70
C ARG A 645 16.56 24.01 12.22
N LEU A 646 15.63 24.52 11.41
CA LEU A 646 15.84 24.74 9.98
C LEU A 646 16.39 26.14 9.70
N ARG A 647 16.47 27.03 10.70
CA ARG A 647 16.86 28.44 10.52
C ARG A 647 18.16 28.59 9.72
N THR A 648 19.20 27.80 10.03
CA THR A 648 20.48 27.85 9.30
C THR A 648 20.32 27.42 7.84
N THR A 649 19.54 26.37 7.58
CA THR A 649 19.22 25.91 6.21
C THR A 649 18.39 26.94 5.46
N MET A 650 17.40 27.55 6.11
CA MET A 650 16.55 28.58 5.51
C MET A 650 17.36 29.83 5.16
N ILE A 651 18.26 30.29 6.04
CA ILE A 651 19.18 31.39 5.73
C ILE A 651 20.17 31.00 4.61
N SER A 652 20.62 29.75 4.57
CA SER A 652 21.62 29.32 3.57
C SER A 652 21.04 29.08 2.18
N TYR A 653 19.76 28.68 2.08
CA TYR A 653 19.14 28.24 0.84
C TYR A 653 17.91 29.03 0.42
N PHE A 654 17.25 29.78 1.31
CA PHE A 654 16.01 30.54 1.03
C PHE A 654 16.17 32.05 1.20
N THR A 655 17.39 32.54 1.50
CA THR A 655 17.76 33.95 1.37
C THR A 655 18.97 34.08 0.46
N SER A 656 18.87 34.94 -0.55
CA SER A 656 19.99 35.23 -1.42
C SER A 656 20.95 36.20 -0.73
N ASN A 657 22.20 35.78 -0.56
CA ASN A 657 23.27 36.60 0.00
C ASN A 657 24.47 36.56 -0.96
N PRO A 658 24.90 37.70 -1.53
CA PRO A 658 25.99 37.74 -2.49
C PRO A 658 27.36 37.34 -1.91
N ALA A 659 27.55 37.48 -0.59
CA ALA A 659 28.76 37.07 0.12
C ALA A 659 28.76 35.59 0.55
N ALA A 660 27.66 34.86 0.35
CA ALA A 660 27.57 33.46 0.74
C ALA A 660 28.36 32.52 -0.18
N ARG A 661 28.77 31.38 0.37
CA ARG A 661 29.46 30.30 -0.38
C ARG A 661 28.56 29.65 -1.45
N ILE A 662 27.25 29.68 -1.25
CA ILE A 662 26.23 29.12 -2.14
C ILE A 662 25.40 30.28 -2.66
N VAL A 663 25.43 30.52 -3.97
CA VAL A 663 24.81 31.71 -4.59
C VAL A 663 23.62 31.32 -5.48
N CYS A 664 23.77 30.29 -6.31
CA CYS A 664 22.79 29.97 -7.36
C CYS A 664 21.45 29.44 -6.82
N TRP A 665 21.45 28.39 -6.01
CA TRP A 665 20.23 27.79 -5.47
C TRP A 665 19.36 28.76 -4.65
N PRO A 666 19.94 29.61 -3.78
CA PRO A 666 19.20 30.66 -3.09
C PRO A 666 18.48 31.65 -4.00
N MET A 667 19.01 31.97 -5.18
CA MET A 667 18.33 32.86 -6.14
C MET A 667 17.00 32.27 -6.60
N PHE A 668 16.94 30.95 -6.80
CA PHE A 668 15.70 30.25 -7.15
C PHE A 668 14.77 30.10 -5.95
N LEU A 669 15.27 29.49 -4.86
CA LEU A 669 14.44 29.13 -3.71
C LEU A 669 13.90 30.35 -2.95
N SER A 670 14.61 31.48 -2.99
CA SER A 670 14.12 32.73 -2.39
C SER A 670 12.87 33.29 -3.08
N THR A 671 12.54 32.83 -4.29
CA THR A 671 11.26 33.12 -4.99
C THR A 671 10.04 32.67 -4.19
N PHE A 672 10.22 31.72 -3.26
CA PHE A 672 9.15 31.19 -2.42
C PHE A 672 9.25 31.63 -0.95
N SER A 673 10.17 32.54 -0.63
CA SER A 673 10.58 32.85 0.74
C SER A 673 10.00 34.18 1.21
N HIS A 674 9.39 34.18 2.40
CA HIS A 674 8.73 35.36 2.98
C HIS A 674 9.10 35.52 4.45
N TYR A 675 9.51 36.71 4.85
CA TYR A 675 9.95 36.99 6.22
C TYR A 675 8.79 37.14 7.22
N SER A 676 7.69 37.78 6.81
CA SER A 676 6.53 38.04 7.67
C SER A 676 5.22 37.55 7.06
N ALA A 677 4.23 37.29 7.92
CA ALA A 677 2.91 36.84 7.49
C ALA A 677 2.19 37.92 6.66
N MET A 678 2.37 39.20 7.03
CA MET A 678 1.81 40.32 6.28
C MET A 678 2.43 40.45 4.89
N HIS A 679 3.75 40.25 4.78
CA HIS A 679 4.44 40.24 3.49
C HIS A 679 3.96 39.09 2.60
N LEU A 680 3.78 37.89 3.17
CA LEU A 680 3.20 36.75 2.45
C LEU A 680 1.77 37.04 1.98
N PHE A 681 0.92 37.59 2.86
CA PHE A 681 -0.46 37.91 2.52
C PHE A 681 -0.55 38.93 1.37
N ALA A 682 0.18 40.05 1.48
CA ALA A 682 0.22 41.07 0.44
C ALA A 682 0.67 40.49 -0.91
N ASN A 683 1.73 39.67 -0.88
CA ASN A 683 2.28 39.02 -2.06
C ASN A 683 1.30 38.03 -2.71
N MET A 684 0.65 37.17 -1.92
CA MET A 684 -0.34 36.24 -2.46
C MET A 684 -1.61 36.95 -2.93
N TYR A 685 -1.99 38.05 -2.28
CA TYR A 685 -3.12 38.87 -2.73
C TYR A 685 -2.87 39.50 -4.10
N VAL A 686 -1.70 40.13 -4.30
CA VAL A 686 -1.32 40.70 -5.60
C VAL A 686 -1.24 39.58 -6.65
N LEU A 687 -0.58 38.47 -6.33
CA LEU A 687 -0.49 37.35 -7.26
C LEU A 687 -1.89 36.83 -7.65
N HIS A 688 -2.78 36.63 -6.69
CA HIS A 688 -4.16 36.20 -6.96
C HIS A 688 -4.91 37.18 -7.86
N SER A 689 -4.78 38.48 -7.58
CA SER A 689 -5.50 39.55 -8.29
C SER A 689 -5.09 39.66 -9.76
N PHE A 690 -3.82 39.39 -10.09
CA PHE A 690 -3.28 39.58 -11.44
C PHE A 690 -2.96 38.27 -12.17
N ALA A 691 -2.91 37.12 -11.48
CA ALA A 691 -2.59 35.83 -12.08
C ALA A 691 -3.57 35.43 -13.19
N ASN A 692 -4.86 35.73 -13.06
CA ASN A 692 -5.82 35.36 -14.09
C ASN A 692 -5.62 36.13 -15.40
N ALA A 693 -5.42 37.45 -15.32
CA ALA A 693 -5.13 38.27 -16.49
C ALA A 693 -3.82 37.84 -17.17
N ALA A 694 -2.77 37.61 -16.39
CA ALA A 694 -1.47 37.17 -16.90
C ALA A 694 -1.53 35.76 -17.51
N ALA A 695 -2.13 34.79 -16.82
CA ALA A 695 -2.20 33.40 -17.27
C ALA A 695 -3.15 33.21 -18.46
N THR A 696 -4.17 34.07 -18.62
CA THR A 696 -5.03 34.06 -19.81
C THR A 696 -4.26 34.54 -21.05
N SER A 697 -3.40 35.55 -20.89
CA SER A 697 -2.58 36.08 -21.98
C SER A 697 -1.40 35.17 -22.36
N LEU A 698 -0.77 34.53 -21.36
CA LEU A 698 0.45 33.74 -21.55
C LEU A 698 0.18 32.23 -21.70
N GLY A 699 -0.92 31.73 -21.15
CA GLY A 699 -1.06 30.31 -20.84
C GLY A 699 -0.31 29.90 -19.57
N LYS A 700 -0.74 28.80 -18.96
CA LYS A 700 -0.25 28.35 -17.64
C LYS A 700 1.23 27.96 -17.65
N GLU A 701 1.71 27.32 -18.71
CA GLU A 701 3.10 26.86 -18.84
C GLU A 701 4.07 28.03 -19.00
N GLN A 702 3.76 28.98 -19.89
CA GLN A 702 4.56 30.19 -20.11
C GLN A 702 4.53 31.10 -18.88
N PHE A 703 3.36 31.24 -18.22
CA PHE A 703 3.23 31.97 -16.96
C PHE A 703 4.18 31.41 -15.88
N LEU A 704 4.23 30.09 -15.71
CA LEU A 704 5.10 29.46 -14.73
C LEU A 704 6.58 29.69 -15.07
N ALA A 705 6.97 29.53 -16.33
CA ALA A 705 8.35 29.80 -16.75
C ALA A 705 8.75 31.27 -16.52
N LEU A 706 7.85 32.20 -16.81
CA LEU A 706 8.05 33.63 -16.57
C LEU A 706 8.23 33.90 -15.07
N TYR A 707 7.33 33.39 -14.22
CA TYR A 707 7.34 33.60 -12.78
C TYR A 707 8.62 33.06 -12.12
N LEU A 708 9.06 31.86 -12.50
CA LEU A 708 10.29 31.26 -11.95
C LEU A 708 11.55 31.99 -12.42
N SER A 709 11.61 32.34 -13.71
CA SER A 709 12.74 33.09 -14.27
C SER A 709 12.84 34.48 -13.66
N ALA A 710 11.70 35.12 -13.42
CA ALA A 710 11.60 36.43 -12.78
C ALA A 710 12.16 36.44 -11.36
N GLY A 711 11.90 35.42 -10.54
CA GLY A 711 12.44 35.34 -9.18
C GLY A 711 13.98 35.25 -9.16
N VAL A 712 14.55 34.48 -10.08
CA VAL A 712 16.01 34.36 -10.25
C VAL A 712 16.62 35.66 -10.81
N PHE A 713 15.99 36.26 -11.82
CA PHE A 713 16.44 37.53 -12.42
C PHE A 713 16.36 38.69 -11.42
N SER A 714 15.29 38.79 -10.64
CA SER A 714 15.14 39.80 -9.58
C SER A 714 16.21 39.64 -8.50
N SER A 715 16.53 38.38 -8.14
CA SER A 715 17.63 38.09 -7.22
C SER A 715 19.00 38.51 -7.80
N LEU A 716 19.21 38.35 -9.11
CA LEU A 716 20.42 38.83 -9.79
C LEU A 716 20.53 40.36 -9.74
N MET A 717 19.44 41.08 -10.02
CA MET A 717 19.42 42.54 -9.98
C MET A 717 19.73 43.07 -8.57
N SER A 718 19.19 42.43 -7.53
CA SER A 718 19.54 42.75 -6.14
C SER A 718 21.02 42.50 -5.83
N ILE A 719 21.59 41.37 -6.31
CA ILE A 719 23.02 41.06 -6.15
C ILE A 719 23.91 42.10 -6.85
N LEU A 720 23.58 42.48 -8.09
CA LEU A 720 24.33 43.49 -8.85
C LEU A 720 24.29 44.86 -8.16
N TYR A 721 23.11 45.28 -7.71
CA TYR A 721 22.94 46.53 -6.97
C TYR A 721 23.75 46.55 -5.66
N LYS A 722 23.70 45.47 -4.88
CA LYS A 722 24.45 45.33 -3.61
C LYS A 722 25.97 45.26 -3.83
N ALA A 723 26.41 44.63 -4.92
CA ALA A 723 27.81 44.62 -5.33
C ALA A 723 28.29 46.03 -5.72
N GLY A 724 27.46 46.81 -6.42
CA GLY A 724 27.78 48.19 -6.82
C GLY A 724 27.75 49.20 -5.67
N THR A 725 26.82 49.05 -4.72
CA THR A 725 26.64 49.99 -3.59
C THR A 725 27.37 49.58 -2.31
N ARG A 726 28.08 48.44 -2.32
CA ARG A 726 28.78 47.85 -1.15
C ARG A 726 27.86 47.63 0.07
N GLN A 727 26.58 47.36 -0.16
CA GLN A 727 25.61 47.11 0.90
C GLN A 727 25.54 45.62 1.24
N VAL A 728 25.56 45.31 2.54
CA VAL A 728 25.35 43.96 3.07
C VAL A 728 23.88 43.78 3.45
N GLY A 729 23.19 42.81 2.83
CA GLY A 729 21.78 42.55 3.12
C GLY A 729 21.22 41.34 2.39
N MET A 730 20.38 40.56 3.08
CA MET A 730 19.67 39.43 2.50
C MET A 730 18.67 39.91 1.44
N SER A 731 18.52 39.15 0.36
CA SER A 731 17.53 39.37 -0.68
C SER A 731 16.51 38.23 -0.72
N LEU A 732 15.25 38.59 -0.93
CA LEU A 732 14.13 37.66 -1.11
C LEU A 732 13.57 37.86 -2.52
N GLY A 733 13.72 36.86 -3.40
CA GLY A 733 13.27 36.94 -4.80
C GLY A 733 11.74 36.88 -5.00
N ALA A 734 10.97 36.57 -3.96
CA ALA A 734 9.52 36.37 -4.05
C ALA A 734 8.75 37.61 -4.52
N SER A 735 9.07 38.78 -3.97
CA SER A 735 8.39 40.02 -4.35
C SER A 735 8.75 40.46 -5.77
N GLY A 736 9.97 40.23 -6.24
CA GLY A 736 10.38 40.50 -7.62
C GLY A 736 9.62 39.66 -8.66
N ALA A 737 9.35 38.37 -8.37
CA ALA A 737 8.52 37.54 -9.23
C ALA A 737 7.07 38.05 -9.33
N ILE A 738 6.53 38.56 -8.22
CA ILE A 738 5.17 39.15 -8.18
C ILE A 738 5.14 40.50 -8.89
N MET A 739 6.18 41.32 -8.71
CA MET A 739 6.34 42.58 -9.44
C MET A 739 6.43 42.36 -10.95
N THR A 740 6.98 41.23 -11.41
CA THR A 740 6.95 40.86 -12.83
C THR A 740 5.53 40.63 -13.32
N VAL A 741 4.72 39.86 -12.58
CA VAL A 741 3.33 39.58 -12.96
C VAL A 741 2.51 40.88 -13.00
N LEU A 742 2.67 41.72 -11.98
CA LEU A 742 2.01 43.03 -11.92
C LEU A 742 2.43 43.92 -13.09
N ALA A 743 3.73 44.09 -13.32
CA ALA A 743 4.25 44.95 -14.37
C ALA A 743 3.89 44.45 -15.79
N TYR A 744 3.88 43.13 -16.00
CA TYR A 744 3.41 42.52 -17.24
C TYR A 744 1.95 42.88 -17.52
N VAL A 745 1.06 42.72 -16.54
CA VAL A 745 -0.38 43.04 -16.72
C VAL A 745 -0.58 44.54 -16.90
N CYS A 746 0.09 45.39 -16.11
CA CYS A 746 -0.01 46.85 -16.26
C CYS A 746 0.53 47.36 -17.60
N ALA A 747 1.56 46.71 -18.16
CA ALA A 747 2.08 47.05 -19.49
C ALA A 747 1.15 46.57 -20.61
N GLN A 748 0.52 45.40 -20.43
CA GLN A 748 -0.39 44.82 -21.41
C GLN A 748 -1.76 45.54 -21.44
N TYR A 749 -2.23 46.02 -20.29
CA TYR A 749 -3.55 46.65 -20.13
C TYR A 749 -3.46 48.00 -19.38
N PRO A 750 -2.82 49.02 -19.98
CA PRO A 750 -2.44 50.27 -19.30
C PRO A 750 -3.60 51.11 -18.79
N ASP A 751 -4.77 51.00 -19.43
CA ASP A 751 -5.97 51.80 -19.13
C ASP A 751 -6.90 51.16 -18.08
N THR A 752 -6.57 49.96 -17.60
CA THR A 752 -7.37 49.26 -16.58
C THR A 752 -7.38 50.05 -15.28
N GLN A 753 -8.56 50.33 -14.74
CA GLN A 753 -8.71 51.02 -13.46
C GLN A 753 -8.49 50.05 -12.30
N LEU A 754 -7.51 50.34 -11.44
CA LEU A 754 -7.19 49.57 -10.24
C LEU A 754 -7.67 50.33 -9.00
N SER A 755 -8.26 49.61 -8.04
CA SER A 755 -8.71 50.16 -6.75
C SER A 755 -7.74 49.81 -5.61
N ILE A 756 -7.53 50.73 -4.66
CA ILE A 756 -6.75 50.46 -3.45
C ILE A 756 -7.62 49.67 -2.46
N LEU A 757 -7.08 48.57 -1.90
CA LEU A 757 -7.77 47.61 -1.02
C LEU A 757 -8.54 48.22 0.17
N PHE A 758 -8.14 49.41 0.66
CA PHE A 758 -8.76 50.09 1.81
C PHE A 758 -9.43 51.43 1.46
N LEU A 759 -9.42 51.81 0.19
CA LEU A 759 -10.04 53.03 -0.34
C LEU A 759 -10.63 52.72 -1.74
N PRO A 760 -11.71 51.91 -1.82
CA PRO A 760 -12.31 51.51 -3.10
C PRO A 760 -12.87 52.71 -3.90
N ALA A 761 -13.07 53.86 -3.26
CA ALA A 761 -13.45 55.12 -3.90
C ALA A 761 -12.32 55.78 -4.70
N LEU A 762 -11.07 55.35 -4.53
CA LEU A 762 -9.91 55.83 -5.29
C LEU A 762 -9.50 54.77 -6.31
N THR A 763 -9.78 55.05 -7.59
CA THR A 763 -9.32 54.26 -8.72
C THR A 763 -8.26 55.03 -9.51
N PHE A 764 -7.26 54.33 -10.02
CA PHE A 764 -6.23 54.89 -10.88
C PHE A 764 -5.88 53.92 -12.01
N SER A 765 -5.35 54.44 -13.12
CA SER A 765 -4.93 53.61 -14.25
C SER A 765 -3.76 52.71 -13.89
N ALA A 766 -3.76 51.46 -14.37
CA ALA A 766 -2.71 50.48 -14.14
C ALA A 766 -1.31 51.02 -14.51
N SER A 767 -1.24 51.82 -15.58
CA SER A 767 -0.02 52.51 -16.00
C SER A 767 0.46 53.58 -15.00
N ALA A 768 -0.43 54.34 -14.37
CA ALA A 768 -0.07 55.27 -13.30
C ALA A 768 0.38 54.52 -12.04
N GLY A 769 -0.32 53.45 -11.69
CA GLY A 769 0.00 52.60 -10.53
C GLY A 769 1.41 52.03 -10.59
N ILE A 770 1.78 51.40 -11.72
CA ILE A 770 3.11 50.79 -11.87
C ILE A 770 4.22 51.84 -11.90
N LYS A 771 3.99 53.01 -12.51
CA LYS A 771 4.95 54.14 -12.52
C LYS A 771 5.21 54.67 -11.11
N VAL A 772 4.16 54.79 -10.28
CA VAL A 772 4.30 55.22 -8.89
C VAL A 772 5.09 54.20 -8.08
N ILE A 773 4.77 52.90 -8.19
CA ILE A 773 5.50 51.84 -7.48
C ILE A 773 6.98 51.83 -7.88
N MET A 774 7.27 51.86 -9.19
CA MET A 774 8.64 51.93 -9.69
C MET A 774 9.37 53.21 -9.26
N GLY A 775 8.67 54.35 -9.20
CA GLY A 775 9.23 55.61 -8.69
C GLY A 775 9.61 55.53 -7.21
N ILE A 776 8.76 54.91 -6.39
CA ILE A 776 9.04 54.66 -4.97
C ILE A 776 10.21 53.70 -4.80
N ASP A 777 10.27 52.61 -5.57
CA ASP A 777 11.40 51.67 -5.51
C ASP A 777 12.71 52.31 -6.02
N PHE A 778 12.65 53.15 -7.06
CA PHE A 778 13.81 53.91 -7.54
C PHE A 778 14.31 54.89 -6.47
N ALA A 779 13.41 55.65 -5.85
CA ALA A 779 13.76 56.53 -4.73
C ALA A 779 14.35 55.72 -3.56
N GLY A 780 13.79 54.55 -3.25
CA GLY A 780 14.33 53.64 -2.23
C GLY A 780 15.76 53.16 -2.54
N CYS A 781 16.07 52.87 -3.81
CA CYS A 781 17.43 52.54 -4.25
C CYS A 781 18.39 53.74 -4.17
N VAL A 782 17.95 54.95 -4.50
CA VAL A 782 18.80 56.17 -4.44
C VAL A 782 19.04 56.60 -2.99
N MET A 783 18.01 56.54 -2.15
CA MET A 783 18.04 56.96 -0.74
C MET A 783 18.53 55.86 0.21
N GLY A 784 18.75 54.64 -0.28
CA GLY A 784 19.29 53.52 0.50
C GLY A 784 18.33 52.95 1.55
N TRP A 785 17.03 52.94 1.28
CA TRP A 785 16.02 52.38 2.19
C TRP A 785 16.17 50.86 2.33
N LYS A 786 16.15 50.37 3.58
CA LYS A 786 16.38 48.95 3.91
C LYS A 786 15.11 48.13 4.14
N PHE A 787 13.94 48.76 4.03
CA PHE A 787 12.66 48.12 4.38
C PHE A 787 12.22 47.10 3.33
N PHE A 788 12.56 47.33 2.05
CA PHE A 788 12.28 46.44 0.94
C PHE A 788 13.51 46.23 0.05
N ASP A 789 13.53 45.13 -0.70
CA ASP A 789 14.55 44.89 -1.72
C ASP A 789 14.15 45.60 -3.02
N HIS A 790 14.27 46.93 -3.00
CA HIS A 790 13.85 47.82 -4.09
C HIS A 790 14.50 47.45 -5.43
N ALA A 791 15.75 47.00 -5.42
CA ALA A 791 16.46 46.55 -6.61
C ALA A 791 15.87 45.25 -7.19
N ALA A 792 15.43 44.31 -6.35
CA ALA A 792 14.71 43.13 -6.80
C ALA A 792 13.34 43.48 -7.39
N HIS A 793 12.63 44.46 -6.81
CA HIS A 793 11.34 44.93 -7.33
C HIS A 793 11.48 45.58 -8.70
N LEU A 794 12.44 46.50 -8.86
CA LEU A 794 12.73 47.14 -10.15
C LEU A 794 13.19 46.12 -11.19
N GLY A 795 14.01 45.15 -10.79
CA GLY A 795 14.43 44.05 -11.66
C GLY A 795 13.24 43.21 -12.16
N GLY A 796 12.32 42.87 -11.27
CA GLY A 796 11.08 42.18 -11.62
C GLY A 796 10.18 43.02 -12.53
N ALA A 797 9.97 44.30 -12.21
CA ALA A 797 9.15 45.19 -13.03
C ALA A 797 9.72 45.35 -14.45
N ALA A 798 11.04 45.54 -14.58
CA ALA A 798 11.72 45.61 -15.87
C ALA A 798 11.58 44.31 -16.67
N PHE A 799 11.70 43.14 -16.01
CA PHE A 799 11.52 41.85 -16.66
C PHE A 799 10.09 41.63 -17.15
N GLY A 800 9.09 42.06 -16.37
CA GLY A 800 7.67 42.00 -16.75
C GLY A 800 7.34 42.88 -17.95
N ILE A 801 7.83 44.13 -17.95
CA ILE A 801 7.67 45.07 -19.07
C ILE A 801 8.37 44.55 -20.32
N PHE A 802 9.60 44.04 -20.18
CA PHE A 802 10.33 43.42 -21.28
C PHE A 802 9.53 42.27 -21.90
N TRP A 803 8.93 41.41 -21.07
CA TRP A 803 8.13 40.30 -21.55
C TRP A 803 6.83 40.75 -22.23
N ALA A 804 6.20 41.83 -21.77
CA ALA A 804 5.02 42.38 -22.44
C ALA A 804 5.31 42.82 -23.88
N HIS A 805 6.49 43.39 -24.14
CA HIS A 805 6.85 43.92 -25.46
C HIS A 805 7.48 42.86 -26.39
N TYR A 806 8.35 42.00 -25.85
CA TYR A 806 9.16 41.07 -26.65
C TYR A 806 8.82 39.59 -26.42
N GLY A 807 8.03 39.27 -25.39
CA GLY A 807 7.75 37.90 -24.98
C GLY A 807 7.06 37.06 -26.05
N ALA A 808 6.17 37.67 -26.85
CA ALA A 808 5.50 36.98 -27.96
C ALA A 808 6.50 36.50 -29.03
N GLN A 809 7.45 37.36 -29.43
CA GLN A 809 8.48 37.03 -30.43
C GLN A 809 9.45 35.96 -29.90
N LEU A 810 9.82 36.05 -28.62
CA LEU A 810 10.69 35.06 -27.98
C LEU A 810 10.00 33.70 -27.84
N TRP A 811 8.74 33.70 -27.43
CA TRP A 811 7.94 32.49 -27.28
C TRP A 811 7.67 31.79 -28.61
N ALA A 812 7.61 32.53 -29.72
CA ALA A 812 7.50 31.95 -31.06
C ALA A 812 8.72 31.08 -31.44
N LYS A 813 9.92 31.38 -30.93
CA LYS A 813 11.14 30.59 -31.23
C LYS A 813 11.10 29.17 -30.66
N ARG A 814 10.13 28.85 -29.79
CA ARG A 814 9.95 27.51 -29.22
C ARG A 814 9.60 26.44 -30.26
N LEU A 815 9.08 26.83 -31.42
CA LEU A 815 8.74 25.93 -32.54
C LEU A 815 9.92 25.04 -32.96
N THR A 816 11.14 25.58 -32.99
CA THR A 816 12.35 24.81 -33.31
C THR A 816 12.61 23.71 -32.28
N LEU A 817 12.44 24.04 -30.99
CA LEU A 817 12.59 23.07 -29.90
C LEU A 817 11.48 22.01 -29.91
N LEU A 818 10.24 22.42 -30.19
CA LEU A 818 9.10 21.51 -30.33
C LEU A 818 9.33 20.48 -31.43
N ASN A 819 9.78 20.93 -32.61
CA ASN A 819 10.08 20.05 -33.75
C ASN A 819 11.19 19.05 -33.40
N TYR A 820 12.26 19.51 -32.76
CA TYR A 820 13.34 18.65 -32.31
C TYR A 820 12.86 17.61 -31.27
N TYR A 821 12.07 18.03 -30.29
CA TYR A 821 11.52 17.14 -29.27
C TYR A 821 10.52 16.12 -29.84
N HIS A 822 9.72 16.53 -30.82
CA HIS A 822 8.81 15.64 -31.55
C HIS A 822 9.60 14.52 -32.25
N GLN A 823 10.65 14.85 -33.00
CA GLN A 823 11.53 13.89 -33.69
C GLN A 823 12.23 12.92 -32.72
N LEU A 824 12.77 13.42 -31.60
CA LEU A 824 13.39 12.60 -30.56
C LEU A 824 12.43 11.58 -29.92
N ARG A 825 11.13 11.87 -29.93
CA ARG A 825 10.13 10.99 -29.34
C ARG A 825 9.64 9.94 -30.32
N GLU A 826 9.56 10.26 -31.61
CA GLU A 826 9.20 9.30 -32.67
C GLU A 826 10.28 8.24 -32.90
N SER A 827 11.56 8.56 -32.66
CA SER A 827 12.69 7.64 -32.83
C SER A 827 12.81 6.53 -31.76
N LYS A 828 11.93 6.53 -30.74
CA LYS A 828 11.87 5.45 -29.76
C LYS A 828 11.00 4.30 -30.29
N PRO A 829 11.53 3.07 -30.46
CA PRO A 829 10.71 1.93 -30.87
C PRO A 829 9.61 1.69 -29.83
N LYS A 830 8.38 1.54 -30.32
CA LYS A 830 7.16 1.33 -29.52
C LYS A 830 7.13 -0.04 -28.85
#